data_AF-A0A8B6G3W1-F1
#
_entry.id   AF-A0A8B6G3W1-F1
#
_cell.length_a   1.000
_cell.length_b   1.000
_cell.length_c   1.000
_cell.angle_alpha   90.00
_cell.angle_beta   90.00
_cell.angle_gamma   90.00
#
_symmetry.space_group_name_H-M   'P 1'
#
loop_
_entity.id
_entity.type
_entity.pdbx_description
1 polymer ?
#
loop_
_entity_poly.entity_id
_entity_poly.type
_entity_poly.pdbx_seq_one_letter_code
_entity_poly.pdbx_strand_id
1 'polypeptide(L)'
;MKKLTEDFSTQSMSSATSLISEGTVPSKFGNVTTGYLSPIKMEEIAREACSKNTQTLETAFVPCEACHVVQRSFKNAGDILINMCQAQKLPSSLQKYRPLVADVKWLSANDVIRWASEQNKDLAKLTKHMDSLMATINPLKDEIEQLEKKCKHLQKRVSEFDSDMRKEKEVQYALQKQFDIKIKDLEQSHNETVSIVTRQKNEILQDKQSLETEVSKLKTHLEQQQKLLIEIENTKSTLEKDLKENKANAISSLQSEINQLQNQLSDVTQRLDVSSKELNKEQAKSRSASKHSQEQAKSRSASKHSQSVQNKQGSLLQRVDDLDRENEELKDQVATLEEEKEEIEESLKSAKSQVDKLQRNVTEKENMIETVSREKTELEESITSLQQNISTLETRIQESADRERLMIEYPDLNGPVNPDLNGTGDIALDMENQVKANAIRIQVLEEQNEGLRNSITKVMSLQRGSLPKGQEKMTAPQQLWSTDNLDRVKDNHRTEEDHVWQPESSVYASEKTRPSSGYQNNSEKITNRAKYIATVKTNPQRDVTTPGDEFVVGKGRPPSASKRKDNTGSRPNSGKAINTPVNTSSISAYLQLKKAGKLNMTDSPPKDKSFPTRPTSGKPHRSPPVHNDGGEDYTRKISYTCQNCDKMYSKPKDLDIHMSYCTG
;
A
#
# COMPACT_ATOMS: atom_id res chain seq x y z
N MET A 1 -16.30 26.39 6.66
CA MET A 1 -15.71 27.00 5.45
C MET A 1 -16.73 27.01 4.32
N LYS A 2 -17.51 28.09 4.16
CA LYS A 2 -18.57 28.26 3.15
C LYS A 2 -18.80 29.74 2.77
N LYS A 3 -17.69 30.47 2.64
CA LYS A 3 -17.54 31.81 2.02
C LYS A 3 -16.12 31.81 1.41
N LEU A 4 -15.91 32.49 0.28
CA LEU A 4 -14.71 32.48 -0.61
C LEU A 4 -14.76 31.59 -1.88
N THR A 5 -15.93 31.17 -2.36
CA THR A 5 -16.07 30.53 -3.70
C THR A 5 -17.29 31.02 -4.50
N GLU A 6 -17.70 32.26 -4.26
CA GLU A 6 -18.57 33.08 -5.12
C GLU A 6 -17.88 34.46 -5.21
N ASP A 7 -18.13 35.22 -6.29
CA ASP A 7 -17.45 36.48 -6.71
C ASP A 7 -16.19 36.37 -7.61
N PHE A 8 -16.24 35.56 -8.69
CA PHE A 8 -15.31 35.78 -9.83
C PHE A 8 -15.86 35.39 -11.23
N SER A 9 -17.14 35.67 -11.52
CA SER A 9 -17.68 35.67 -12.89
C SER A 9 -19.03 36.41 -13.03
N THR A 10 -19.04 37.75 -13.03
CA THR A 10 -19.91 38.61 -13.88
C THR A 10 -19.65 40.11 -13.64
N GLN A 11 -18.55 40.65 -14.18
CA GLN A 11 -18.52 42.06 -14.58
C GLN A 11 -17.52 42.31 -15.72
N SER A 12 -17.89 41.83 -16.91
CA SER A 12 -17.35 42.38 -18.16
C SER A 12 -18.17 43.63 -18.53
N MET A 13 -17.51 44.59 -19.18
CA MET A 13 -17.98 45.95 -19.56
C MET A 13 -17.64 47.09 -18.57
N SER A 14 -17.25 48.21 -19.20
CA SER A 14 -16.83 49.52 -18.66
C SER A 14 -15.44 49.60 -17.99
N SER A 15 -14.76 50.74 -18.26
CA SER A 15 -13.57 51.26 -17.56
C SER A 15 -12.19 50.62 -17.81
N ALA A 16 -11.72 50.66 -19.06
CA ALA A 16 -10.29 50.58 -19.40
C ALA A 16 -9.94 51.55 -20.54
N THR A 17 -10.22 52.84 -20.35
CA THR A 17 -10.01 53.89 -21.37
C THR A 17 -8.53 54.26 -21.49
N SER A 18 -7.76 53.52 -22.30
CA SER A 18 -6.36 53.85 -22.60
C SER A 18 -5.99 53.65 -24.07
N LEU A 19 -6.20 54.73 -24.84
CA LEU A 19 -5.37 55.16 -25.98
C LEU A 19 -4.74 54.08 -26.88
N ILE A 20 -5.57 53.24 -27.51
CA ILE A 20 -5.24 52.75 -28.86
C ILE A 20 -5.56 53.90 -29.82
N SER A 21 -4.58 54.78 -30.02
CA SER A 21 -4.60 55.78 -31.08
C SER A 21 -3.83 55.24 -32.28
N GLU A 22 -4.32 55.45 -33.49
CA GLU A 22 -3.63 55.14 -34.75
C GLU A 22 -2.47 56.11 -34.98
N GLY A 23 -1.43 55.98 -34.14
CA GLY A 23 -0.19 56.73 -34.21
C GLY A 23 0.61 56.36 -35.45
N THR A 24 0.20 56.92 -36.59
CA THR A 24 0.98 56.93 -37.84
C THR A 24 2.21 57.81 -37.63
N VAL A 25 3.22 57.28 -36.93
CA VAL A 25 4.49 57.96 -36.72
C VAL A 25 5.19 58.06 -38.07
N PRO A 26 5.42 59.26 -38.61
CA PRO A 26 6.07 59.38 -39.91
C PRO A 26 7.53 58.97 -39.77
N SER A 27 7.93 57.90 -40.46
CA SER A 27 9.34 57.58 -40.64
C SER A 27 10.00 58.64 -41.53
N LYS A 28 10.39 59.75 -40.89
CA LYS A 28 11.28 60.78 -41.44
C LYS A 28 12.75 60.52 -41.08
N PHE A 29 13.11 59.25 -40.91
CA PHE A 29 14.36 58.82 -41.53
C PHE A 29 14.15 58.91 -43.03
N GLY A 30 14.54 60.05 -43.59
CA GLY A 30 14.55 60.24 -45.01
C GLY A 30 15.44 59.17 -45.62
N ASN A 31 14.83 58.23 -46.34
CA ASN A 31 15.50 57.57 -47.44
C ASN A 31 15.89 58.67 -48.42
N VAL A 32 17.08 59.25 -48.20
CA VAL A 32 17.92 59.70 -49.30
C VAL A 32 18.26 58.43 -50.05
N THR A 33 17.32 58.03 -50.91
CA THR A 33 17.63 57.19 -52.05
C THR A 33 18.78 57.89 -52.75
N THR A 34 19.98 57.35 -52.58
CA THR A 34 21.13 57.70 -53.40
C THR A 34 20.63 57.52 -54.82
N GLY A 35 20.38 58.64 -55.50
CA GLY A 35 19.67 58.62 -56.77
C GLY A 35 20.51 57.83 -57.74
N TYR A 36 20.11 56.58 -58.01
CA TYR A 36 20.71 55.78 -59.07
C TYR A 36 20.46 56.54 -60.36
N LEU A 37 21.46 57.32 -60.75
CA LEU A 37 21.49 58.01 -62.03
C LEU A 37 21.44 56.90 -63.08
N SER A 38 20.26 56.74 -63.69
CA SER A 38 20.09 55.86 -64.85
C SER A 38 21.23 56.16 -65.83
N PRO A 39 21.90 55.16 -66.43
CA PRO A 39 23.18 55.33 -67.12
C PRO A 39 23.25 56.54 -68.05
N ILE A 40 22.13 56.80 -68.75
CA ILE A 40 21.84 57.96 -69.61
C ILE A 40 22.29 59.32 -69.01
N LYS A 41 22.13 59.54 -67.70
CA LYS A 41 22.53 60.79 -67.01
C LYS A 41 23.99 60.82 -66.59
N MET A 42 24.60 59.67 -66.32
CA MET A 42 26.04 59.59 -66.10
C MET A 42 26.79 59.80 -67.43
N GLU A 43 26.16 59.36 -68.52
CA GLU A 43 26.56 59.53 -69.91
C GLU A 43 26.37 60.96 -70.44
N GLU A 44 25.51 61.80 -69.84
CA GLU A 44 25.50 63.26 -70.07
C GLU A 44 26.76 63.93 -69.50
N ILE A 45 27.09 63.66 -68.23
CA ILE A 45 28.30 64.22 -67.57
C ILE A 45 29.57 63.75 -68.28
N ALA A 46 29.61 62.50 -68.75
CA ALA A 46 30.75 61.96 -69.48
C ALA A 46 30.91 62.54 -70.91
N ARG A 47 29.86 63.10 -71.53
CA ARG A 47 29.93 63.62 -72.90
C ARG A 47 30.63 64.97 -73.04
N GLU A 48 30.81 65.71 -71.95
CA GLU A 48 31.67 66.92 -71.93
C GLU A 48 33.16 66.60 -71.70
N ALA A 49 33.50 65.35 -71.33
CA ALA A 49 34.83 64.96 -70.84
C ALA A 49 35.96 64.87 -71.91
N CYS A 50 35.76 65.42 -73.12
CA CYS A 50 36.80 65.56 -74.13
C CYS A 50 36.91 66.99 -74.71
N SER A 51 36.53 68.00 -73.93
CA SER A 51 36.98 69.38 -74.17
C SER A 51 38.50 69.46 -73.96
N LYS A 52 39.29 69.22 -75.01
CA LYS A 52 40.76 69.35 -75.02
C LYS A 52 41.21 70.81 -75.10
N ASN A 53 40.65 71.66 -74.25
CA ASN A 53 41.19 72.98 -73.97
C ASN A 53 42.51 72.80 -73.18
N THR A 54 43.63 72.68 -73.90
CA THR A 54 44.97 72.72 -73.30
C THR A 54 45.11 74.00 -72.50
N GLN A 55 45.38 73.87 -71.20
CA GLN A 55 45.37 74.98 -70.25
C GLN A 55 46.36 76.07 -70.70
N THR A 56 45.84 77.26 -71.01
CA THR A 56 46.64 78.43 -71.39
C THR A 56 47.34 79.01 -70.16
N LEU A 57 48.39 79.80 -70.34
CA LEU A 57 49.07 80.49 -69.22
C LEU A 57 48.10 81.35 -68.38
N GLU A 58 47.06 81.90 -69.01
CA GLU A 58 46.00 82.69 -68.37
C GLU A 58 44.99 81.83 -67.58
N THR A 59 44.80 80.55 -67.96
CA THR A 59 43.88 79.62 -67.28
C THR A 59 44.60 78.61 -66.38
N ALA A 60 45.94 78.63 -66.34
CA ALA A 60 46.78 77.73 -65.53
C ALA A 60 46.47 77.77 -64.02
N PHE A 61 46.03 78.92 -63.51
CA PHE A 61 45.86 79.19 -62.08
C PHE A 61 44.40 79.13 -61.58
N VAL A 62 43.45 78.74 -62.44
CA VAL A 62 42.02 78.64 -62.11
C VAL A 62 41.55 77.19 -62.34
N PRO A 63 40.89 76.53 -61.36
CA PRO A 63 40.30 75.21 -61.58
C PRO A 63 39.23 75.24 -62.68
N CYS A 64 39.18 74.21 -63.53
CA CYS A 64 38.06 74.02 -64.45
C CYS A 64 36.74 73.74 -63.70
N GLU A 65 35.59 73.94 -64.35
CA GLU A 65 34.29 73.84 -63.67
C GLU A 65 34.05 72.44 -63.06
N ALA A 66 34.50 71.37 -63.72
CA ALA A 66 34.45 70.02 -63.16
C ALA A 66 35.22 69.91 -61.83
N CYS A 67 36.42 70.48 -61.74
CA CYS A 67 37.20 70.53 -60.50
C CYS A 67 36.54 71.40 -59.43
N HIS A 68 35.91 72.52 -59.80
CA HIS A 68 35.16 73.39 -58.89
C HIS A 68 33.90 72.70 -58.34
N VAL A 69 33.13 71.99 -59.17
CA VAL A 69 31.98 71.17 -58.74
C VAL A 69 32.42 70.04 -57.82
N VAL A 70 33.51 69.32 -58.16
CA VAL A 70 34.09 68.28 -57.31
C VAL A 70 34.54 68.86 -55.97
N GLN A 71 35.31 69.95 -55.93
CA GLN A 71 35.73 70.58 -54.67
C GLN A 71 34.54 71.06 -53.82
N ARG A 72 33.48 71.59 -54.43
CA ARG A 72 32.25 71.98 -53.73
C ARG A 72 31.55 70.77 -53.09
N SER A 73 31.38 69.69 -53.85
CA SER A 73 30.82 68.43 -53.34
C SER A 73 31.69 67.83 -52.21
N PHE A 74 33.01 67.97 -52.34
CA PHE A 74 34.01 67.50 -51.38
C PHE A 74 33.99 68.28 -50.06
N LYS A 75 33.82 69.62 -50.09
CA LYS A 75 33.54 70.42 -48.89
C LYS A 75 32.22 69.99 -48.25
N ASN A 76 31.13 69.87 -49.04
CA ASN A 76 29.82 69.45 -48.53
C ASN A 76 29.85 68.07 -47.84
N ALA A 77 30.56 67.09 -48.42
CA ALA A 77 30.74 65.78 -47.81
C ALA A 77 31.52 65.85 -46.48
N GLY A 78 32.51 66.74 -46.39
CA GLY A 78 33.22 67.01 -45.14
C GLY A 78 32.31 67.62 -44.07
N ASP A 79 31.46 68.58 -44.43
CA ASP A 79 30.48 69.19 -43.52
C ASP A 79 29.45 68.16 -43.00
N ILE A 80 29.04 67.20 -43.83
CA ILE A 80 28.20 66.08 -43.40
C ILE A 80 28.93 65.19 -42.39
N LEU A 81 30.20 64.85 -42.63
CA LEU A 81 31.01 64.04 -41.70
C LEU A 81 31.28 64.76 -40.36
N ILE A 82 31.50 66.07 -40.39
CA ILE A 82 31.57 66.92 -39.19
C ILE A 82 30.29 66.77 -38.36
N ASN A 83 29.12 66.91 -39.00
CA ASN A 83 27.83 66.81 -38.33
C ASN A 83 27.56 65.39 -37.80
N MET A 84 27.96 64.34 -38.53
CA MET A 84 27.87 62.95 -38.07
C MET A 84 28.73 62.69 -36.83
N CYS A 85 29.99 63.16 -36.83
CA CYS A 85 30.86 63.09 -35.65
C CYS A 85 30.23 63.83 -34.46
N GLN A 86 29.75 65.06 -34.65
CA GLN A 86 29.11 65.84 -33.58
C GLN A 86 27.84 65.17 -33.02
N ALA A 87 26.99 64.60 -33.89
CA ALA A 87 25.79 63.87 -33.48
C ALA A 87 26.12 62.64 -32.61
N GLN A 88 27.20 61.92 -32.94
CA GLN A 88 27.72 60.80 -32.15
C GLN A 88 28.67 61.24 -31.02
N LYS A 89 28.76 62.55 -30.72
CA LYS A 89 29.63 63.15 -29.70
C LYS A 89 31.13 62.86 -29.88
N LEU A 90 31.57 62.54 -31.09
CA LEU A 90 32.96 62.25 -31.46
C LEU A 90 33.72 63.53 -31.87
N PRO A 91 35.02 63.67 -31.53
CA PRO A 91 35.82 64.83 -31.90
C PRO A 91 36.24 64.79 -33.38
N SER A 92 35.54 65.58 -34.21
CA SER A 92 35.90 65.76 -35.62
C SER A 92 37.29 66.38 -35.79
N SER A 93 38.06 65.79 -36.70
CA SER A 93 39.31 66.29 -37.25
C SER A 93 39.06 67.46 -38.19
N LEU A 94 38.10 67.30 -39.12
CA LEU A 94 37.74 68.32 -40.10
C LEU A 94 37.28 69.63 -39.46
N GLN A 95 36.49 69.57 -38.38
CA GLN A 95 35.97 70.75 -37.70
C GLN A 95 37.08 71.71 -37.20
N LYS A 96 38.29 71.20 -36.94
CA LYS A 96 39.45 72.03 -36.58
C LYS A 96 40.08 72.75 -37.78
N TYR A 97 39.92 72.20 -38.98
CA TYR A 97 40.50 72.70 -40.23
C TYR A 97 39.48 73.51 -41.06
N ARG A 98 38.18 73.26 -40.91
CA ARG A 98 37.07 73.97 -41.58
C ARG A 98 37.20 75.50 -41.56
N PRO A 99 37.54 76.19 -40.45
CA PRO A 99 37.67 77.64 -40.45
C PRO A 99 38.81 78.15 -41.35
N LEU A 100 39.90 77.37 -41.50
CA LEU A 100 41.07 77.74 -42.29
C LEU A 100 40.84 77.67 -43.81
N VAL A 101 39.74 77.05 -44.24
CA VAL A 101 39.36 76.91 -45.66
C VAL A 101 37.93 77.36 -45.97
N ALA A 102 37.30 78.08 -45.04
CA ALA A 102 35.92 78.56 -45.16
C ALA A 102 35.80 79.62 -46.29
N ASP A 103 36.57 80.70 -46.17
CA ASP A 103 36.48 81.87 -47.05
C ASP A 103 37.12 81.68 -48.43
N VAL A 104 37.80 80.55 -48.65
CA VAL A 104 38.56 80.27 -49.88
C VAL A 104 37.67 79.61 -50.94
N LYS A 105 37.45 80.32 -52.05
CA LYS A 105 36.57 79.91 -53.16
C LYS A 105 36.93 78.56 -53.78
N TRP A 106 38.22 78.21 -53.82
CA TRP A 106 38.74 76.90 -54.19
C TRP A 106 39.86 76.49 -53.23
N LEU A 107 40.04 75.19 -53.03
CA LEU A 107 41.12 74.60 -52.24
C LEU A 107 42.40 74.52 -53.10
N SER A 108 43.56 74.77 -52.51
CA SER A 108 44.84 74.41 -53.16
C SER A 108 45.02 72.89 -53.20
N ALA A 109 45.94 72.37 -54.01
CA ALA A 109 46.26 70.94 -54.04
C ALA A 109 46.61 70.39 -52.65
N ASN A 110 47.37 71.16 -51.86
CA ASN A 110 47.73 70.81 -50.48
C ASN A 110 46.50 70.78 -49.56
N ASP A 111 45.57 71.73 -49.73
CA ASP A 111 44.34 71.78 -48.93
C ASP A 111 43.37 70.64 -49.29
N VAL A 112 43.28 70.24 -50.56
CA VAL A 112 42.52 69.05 -50.99
C VAL A 112 43.10 67.79 -50.35
N ILE A 113 44.43 67.60 -50.40
CA ILE A 113 45.10 66.44 -49.77
C ILE A 113 44.89 66.43 -48.26
N ARG A 114 44.97 67.60 -47.59
CA ARG A 114 44.76 67.72 -46.15
C ARG A 114 43.30 67.48 -45.76
N TRP A 115 42.34 68.02 -46.52
CA TRP A 115 40.91 67.77 -46.32
C TRP A 115 40.57 66.29 -46.51
N ALA A 116 41.14 65.63 -47.52
CA ALA A 116 41.03 64.18 -47.71
C ALA A 116 41.57 63.39 -46.50
N SER A 117 42.74 63.78 -45.97
CA SER A 117 43.34 63.13 -44.80
C SER A 117 42.46 63.27 -43.55
N GLU A 118 41.94 64.47 -43.27
CA GLU A 118 41.06 64.68 -42.12
C GLU A 118 39.66 64.07 -42.29
N GLN A 119 39.13 63.99 -43.53
CA GLN A 119 37.92 63.23 -43.86
C GLN A 119 38.10 61.73 -43.56
N ASN A 120 39.18 61.14 -44.05
CA ASN A 120 39.47 59.73 -43.82
C ASN A 120 39.71 59.40 -42.34
N LYS A 121 40.28 60.34 -41.56
CA LYS A 121 40.39 60.23 -40.09
C LYS A 121 39.03 60.25 -39.41
N ASP A 122 38.09 61.11 -39.83
CA ASP A 122 36.75 61.17 -39.25
C ASP A 122 35.87 59.97 -39.65
N LEU A 123 35.96 59.51 -40.89
CA LEU A 123 35.38 58.24 -41.33
C LEU A 123 35.91 57.08 -40.49
N ALA A 124 37.24 56.95 -40.31
CA ALA A 124 37.83 55.87 -39.52
C ALA A 124 37.43 55.90 -38.02
N LYS A 125 37.17 57.09 -37.44
CA LYS A 125 36.59 57.22 -36.08
C LYS A 125 35.14 56.72 -36.06
N LEU A 126 34.33 57.13 -37.03
CA LEU A 126 32.92 56.73 -37.15
C LEU A 126 32.78 55.22 -37.35
N THR A 127 33.59 54.61 -38.22
CA THR A 127 33.64 53.15 -38.42
C THR A 127 34.00 52.43 -37.12
N LYS A 128 35.12 52.78 -36.48
CA LYS A 128 35.53 52.15 -35.21
C LYS A 128 34.49 52.32 -34.08
N HIS A 129 33.78 53.44 -34.06
CA HIS A 129 32.69 53.64 -33.10
C HIS A 129 31.49 52.74 -33.41
N MET A 130 31.09 52.62 -34.67
CA MET A 130 30.05 51.68 -35.11
C MET A 130 30.45 50.23 -34.80
N ASP A 131 31.69 49.84 -35.06
CA ASP A 131 32.20 48.49 -34.74
C ASP A 131 32.12 48.21 -33.23
N SER A 132 32.50 49.19 -32.41
CA SER A 132 32.41 49.12 -30.94
C SER A 132 30.96 49.02 -30.45
N LEU A 133 30.02 49.74 -31.08
CA LEU A 133 28.59 49.62 -30.81
C LEU A 133 28.04 48.25 -31.26
N MET A 134 28.44 47.72 -32.42
CA MET A 134 28.02 46.40 -32.87
C MET A 134 28.56 45.28 -31.97
N ALA A 135 29.82 45.40 -31.52
CA ALA A 135 30.45 44.46 -30.59
C ALA A 135 29.82 44.44 -29.19
N THR A 136 29.08 45.48 -28.80
CA THR A 136 28.32 45.52 -27.53
C THR A 136 26.84 45.19 -27.72
N ILE A 137 26.23 45.61 -28.83
CA ILE A 137 24.82 45.35 -29.15
C ILE A 137 24.56 43.88 -29.49
N ASN A 138 25.47 43.20 -30.20
CA ASN A 138 25.20 41.83 -30.64
C ASN A 138 25.19 40.81 -29.48
N PRO A 139 26.15 40.79 -28.53
CA PRO A 139 26.06 39.93 -27.34
C PRO A 139 24.79 40.16 -26.51
N LEU A 140 24.32 41.41 -26.41
CA LEU A 140 23.07 41.72 -25.71
C LEU A 140 21.82 41.19 -26.44
N LYS A 141 21.81 41.17 -27.79
CA LYS A 141 20.75 40.49 -28.55
C LYS A 141 20.77 38.98 -28.33
N ASP A 142 21.96 38.38 -28.35
CA ASP A 142 22.13 36.94 -28.15
C ASP A 142 21.72 36.53 -26.73
N GLU A 143 22.03 37.35 -25.72
CA GLU A 143 21.57 37.18 -24.35
C GLU A 143 20.05 37.32 -24.23
N ILE A 144 19.44 38.33 -24.85
CA ILE A 144 17.97 38.49 -24.89
C ILE A 144 17.30 37.27 -25.54
N GLU A 145 17.82 36.77 -26.67
CA GLU A 145 17.25 35.59 -27.33
C GLU A 145 17.41 34.32 -26.47
N GLN A 146 18.54 34.17 -25.75
CA GLN A 146 18.73 33.10 -24.78
C GLN A 146 17.79 33.21 -23.57
N LEU A 147 17.57 34.41 -23.05
CA LEU A 147 16.63 34.66 -21.96
C LEU A 147 15.19 34.40 -22.40
N GLU A 148 14.80 34.81 -23.62
CA GLU A 148 13.51 34.43 -24.20
C GLU A 148 13.34 32.91 -24.31
N LYS A 149 14.36 32.19 -24.80
CA LYS A 149 14.36 30.72 -24.89
C LYS A 149 14.21 30.08 -23.50
N LYS A 150 14.93 30.58 -22.49
CA LYS A 150 14.83 30.15 -21.08
C LYS A 150 13.42 30.41 -20.51
N CYS A 151 12.86 31.61 -20.72
CA CYS A 151 11.51 31.96 -20.29
C CYS A 151 10.43 31.08 -20.95
N LYS A 152 10.51 30.85 -22.26
CA LYS A 152 9.59 29.96 -23.01
C LYS A 152 9.68 28.51 -22.50
N HIS A 153 10.89 28.02 -22.17
CA HIS A 153 11.08 26.70 -21.56
C HIS A 153 10.50 26.60 -20.14
N LEU A 154 10.74 27.61 -19.28
CA LEU A 154 10.19 27.65 -17.92
C LEU A 154 8.66 27.76 -17.94
N GLN A 155 8.09 28.59 -18.81
CA GLN A 155 6.64 28.71 -19.00
C GLN A 155 6.01 27.38 -19.42
N LYS A 156 6.67 26.63 -20.32
CA LYS A 156 6.24 25.27 -20.69
C LYS A 156 6.26 24.33 -19.48
N ARG A 157 7.36 24.30 -18.71
CA ARG A 157 7.47 23.46 -17.49
C ARG A 157 6.41 23.81 -16.43
N VAL A 158 6.09 25.08 -16.22
CA VAL A 158 5.01 25.50 -15.31
C VAL A 158 3.67 24.97 -15.81
N SER A 159 3.35 25.11 -17.10
CA SER A 159 2.11 24.58 -17.69
C SER A 159 2.02 23.04 -17.61
N GLU A 160 3.15 22.34 -17.66
CA GLU A 160 3.25 20.88 -17.46
C GLU A 160 2.96 20.51 -15.99
N PHE A 161 3.64 21.15 -15.03
CA PHE A 161 3.34 20.97 -13.60
C PHE A 161 1.89 21.32 -13.23
N ASP A 162 1.32 22.38 -13.81
CA ASP A 162 -0.09 22.74 -13.63
C ASP A 162 -1.05 21.71 -14.26
N SER A 163 -0.62 20.98 -15.29
CA SER A 163 -1.40 19.84 -15.84
C SER A 163 -1.34 18.64 -14.90
N ASP A 164 -0.16 18.28 -14.42
CA ASP A 164 0.03 17.10 -13.58
C ASP A 164 -0.54 17.29 -12.17
N MET A 165 -0.41 18.49 -11.58
CA MET A 165 -1.09 18.86 -10.33
C MET A 165 -2.63 18.78 -10.44
N ARG A 166 -3.22 18.98 -11.62
CA ARG A 166 -4.66 18.78 -11.84
C ARG A 166 -5.03 17.29 -11.87
N LYS A 167 -4.28 16.48 -12.64
CA LYS A 167 -4.46 15.01 -12.68
C LYS A 167 -4.33 14.40 -11.28
N GLU A 168 -3.33 14.81 -10.51
CA GLU A 168 -3.11 14.34 -9.14
C GLU A 168 -4.28 14.70 -8.22
N LYS A 169 -4.81 15.93 -8.30
CA LYS A 169 -6.00 16.34 -7.54
C LYS A 169 -7.25 15.57 -7.95
N GLU A 170 -7.41 15.24 -9.24
CA GLU A 170 -8.51 14.40 -9.74
C GLU A 170 -8.40 12.95 -9.23
N VAL A 171 -7.19 12.37 -9.21
CA VAL A 171 -6.91 11.04 -8.66
C VAL A 171 -7.15 11.01 -7.15
N GLN A 172 -6.62 11.97 -6.39
CA GLN A 172 -6.83 12.09 -4.94
C GLN A 172 -8.33 12.24 -4.60
N TYR A 173 -9.07 13.05 -5.35
CA TYR A 173 -10.52 13.23 -5.17
C TYR A 173 -11.32 11.97 -5.51
N ALA A 174 -10.92 11.22 -6.54
CA ALA A 174 -11.52 9.93 -6.88
C ALA A 174 -11.25 8.88 -5.80
N LEU A 175 -10.00 8.81 -5.30
CA LEU A 175 -9.60 7.88 -4.24
C LEU A 175 -10.28 8.20 -2.90
N GLN A 176 -10.35 9.49 -2.53
CA GLN A 176 -11.10 9.95 -1.36
C GLN A 176 -12.57 9.51 -1.45
N LYS A 177 -13.23 9.69 -2.62
CA LYS A 177 -14.60 9.20 -2.82
C LYS A 177 -14.73 7.69 -2.68
N GLN A 178 -13.76 6.90 -3.14
CA GLN A 178 -13.80 5.44 -2.95
C GLN A 178 -13.69 5.06 -1.47
N PHE A 179 -12.82 5.71 -0.70
CA PHE A 179 -12.75 5.49 0.74
C PHE A 179 -14.01 6.00 1.47
N ASP A 180 -14.54 7.17 1.12
CA ASP A 180 -15.80 7.71 1.65
C ASP A 180 -17.01 6.79 1.39
N ILE A 181 -16.98 5.98 0.32
CA ILE A 181 -18.00 4.97 0.03
C ILE A 181 -17.74 3.70 0.86
N LYS A 182 -16.52 3.15 0.81
CA LYS A 182 -16.14 1.95 1.59
C LYS A 182 -16.40 2.13 3.09
N ILE A 183 -16.10 3.30 3.65
CA ILE A 183 -16.38 3.62 5.06
C ILE A 183 -17.87 3.55 5.35
N LYS A 184 -18.73 4.10 4.48
CA LYS A 184 -20.20 4.06 4.66
C LYS A 184 -20.77 2.65 4.52
N ASP A 185 -20.25 1.86 3.59
CA ASP A 185 -20.67 0.47 3.40
C ASP A 185 -20.28 -0.39 4.62
N LEU A 186 -19.07 -0.17 5.19
CA LEU A 186 -18.62 -0.80 6.43
C LEU A 186 -19.41 -0.31 7.65
N GLU A 187 -19.69 0.99 7.77
CA GLU A 187 -20.56 1.57 8.81
C GLU A 187 -21.96 0.97 8.75
N GLN A 188 -22.55 0.81 7.56
CA GLN A 188 -23.86 0.17 7.40
C GLN A 188 -23.81 -1.30 7.84
N SER A 189 -22.87 -2.08 7.32
CA SER A 189 -22.69 -3.50 7.66
C SER A 189 -22.45 -3.71 9.17
N HIS A 190 -21.66 -2.84 9.80
CA HIS A 190 -21.45 -2.83 11.24
C HIS A 190 -22.74 -2.50 12.00
N ASN A 191 -23.49 -1.47 11.60
CA ASN A 191 -24.76 -1.10 12.24
C ASN A 191 -25.82 -2.21 12.11
N GLU A 192 -25.89 -2.89 10.95
CA GLU A 192 -26.77 -4.06 10.76
C GLU A 192 -26.37 -5.22 11.69
N THR A 193 -25.06 -5.50 11.81
CA THR A 193 -24.51 -6.53 12.70
C THR A 193 -24.80 -6.21 14.18
N VAL A 194 -24.57 -4.96 14.61
CA VAL A 194 -24.87 -4.48 15.97
C VAL A 194 -26.37 -4.55 16.27
N SER A 195 -27.23 -4.26 15.29
CA SER A 195 -28.69 -4.40 15.42
C SER A 195 -29.11 -5.86 15.64
N ILE A 196 -28.54 -6.80 14.87
CA ILE A 196 -28.79 -8.24 15.02
C ILE A 196 -28.34 -8.74 16.40
N VAL A 197 -27.11 -8.41 16.82
CA VAL A 197 -26.55 -8.83 18.12
C VAL A 197 -27.33 -8.20 19.27
N THR A 198 -27.78 -6.95 19.14
CA THR A 198 -28.62 -6.28 20.14
C THR A 198 -30.00 -6.94 20.26
N ARG A 199 -30.61 -7.35 19.14
CA ARG A 199 -31.86 -8.11 19.16
C ARG A 199 -31.68 -9.46 19.84
N GLN A 200 -30.66 -10.24 19.46
CA GLN A 200 -30.35 -11.54 20.06
C GLN A 200 -30.08 -11.42 21.57
N LYS A 201 -29.34 -10.40 22.00
CA LYS A 201 -29.12 -10.09 23.43
C LYS A 201 -30.43 -9.84 24.17
N ASN A 202 -31.35 -9.08 23.59
CA ASN A 202 -32.64 -8.77 24.21
C ASN A 202 -33.56 -10.02 24.26
N GLU A 203 -33.55 -10.84 23.22
CA GLU A 203 -34.24 -12.14 23.17
C GLU A 203 -33.72 -13.07 24.29
N ILE A 204 -32.40 -13.26 24.38
CA ILE A 204 -31.76 -14.06 25.44
C ILE A 204 -32.05 -13.50 26.85
N LEU A 205 -32.12 -12.18 27.02
CA LEU A 205 -32.49 -11.57 28.31
C LEU A 205 -33.95 -11.83 28.68
N GLN A 206 -34.87 -11.82 27.72
CA GLN A 206 -36.27 -12.15 27.94
C GLN A 206 -36.45 -13.65 28.25
N ASP A 207 -35.79 -14.53 27.50
CA ASP A 207 -35.80 -15.97 27.73
C ASP A 207 -35.24 -16.30 29.12
N LYS A 208 -34.10 -15.68 29.48
CA LYS A 208 -33.52 -15.78 30.83
C LYS A 208 -34.53 -15.39 31.91
N GLN A 209 -35.20 -14.23 31.79
CA GLN A 209 -36.20 -13.80 32.77
C GLN A 209 -37.37 -14.80 32.87
N SER A 210 -37.82 -15.36 31.75
CA SER A 210 -38.86 -16.39 31.76
C SER A 210 -38.43 -17.62 32.56
N LEU A 211 -37.21 -18.13 32.33
CA LEU A 211 -36.63 -19.27 33.04
C LEU A 211 -36.40 -18.97 34.54
N GLU A 212 -35.97 -17.75 34.90
CA GLU A 212 -35.85 -17.34 36.30
C GLU A 212 -37.23 -17.34 37.01
N THR A 213 -38.32 -16.99 36.32
CA THR A 213 -39.68 -17.14 36.88
C THR A 213 -40.15 -18.59 36.95
N GLU A 214 -39.86 -19.43 35.94
CA GLU A 214 -40.18 -20.87 35.95
C GLU A 214 -39.47 -21.59 37.11
N VAL A 215 -38.17 -21.39 37.27
CA VAL A 215 -37.38 -21.93 38.39
C VAL A 215 -37.92 -21.45 39.74
N SER A 216 -38.37 -20.19 39.83
CA SER A 216 -38.99 -19.66 41.06
C SER A 216 -40.33 -20.34 41.39
N LYS A 217 -41.18 -20.61 40.39
CA LYS A 217 -42.42 -21.39 40.55
C LYS A 217 -42.11 -22.82 40.99
N LEU A 218 -41.19 -23.50 40.29
CA LEU A 218 -40.81 -24.87 40.61
C LEU A 218 -40.21 -24.99 42.01
N LYS A 219 -39.40 -24.02 42.45
CA LYS A 219 -38.87 -23.98 43.81
C LYS A 219 -39.98 -23.84 44.86
N THR A 220 -40.92 -22.91 44.68
CA THR A 220 -42.04 -22.75 45.62
C THR A 220 -42.97 -23.97 45.63
N HIS A 221 -43.14 -24.67 44.50
CA HIS A 221 -43.86 -25.94 44.48
C HIS A 221 -43.11 -27.09 45.17
N LEU A 222 -41.78 -27.15 45.03
CA LEU A 222 -40.94 -28.10 45.77
C LEU A 222 -41.03 -27.85 47.29
N GLU A 223 -40.99 -26.60 47.73
CA GLU A 223 -41.16 -26.20 49.13
C GLU A 223 -42.58 -26.53 49.66
N GLN A 224 -43.61 -26.53 48.80
CA GLN A 224 -44.95 -27.01 49.14
C GLN A 224 -45.01 -28.54 49.27
N GLN A 225 -44.42 -29.28 48.32
CA GLN A 225 -44.36 -30.74 48.37
C GLN A 225 -43.58 -31.24 49.60
N GLN A 226 -42.48 -30.57 49.97
CA GLN A 226 -41.72 -30.87 51.18
C GLN A 226 -42.56 -30.71 52.46
N LYS A 227 -43.38 -29.65 52.56
CA LYS A 227 -44.31 -29.46 53.69
C LYS A 227 -45.37 -30.55 53.75
N LEU A 228 -45.99 -30.88 52.61
CA LEU A 228 -46.97 -31.96 52.52
C LEU A 228 -46.37 -33.33 52.87
N LEU A 229 -45.13 -33.62 52.49
CA LEU A 229 -44.43 -34.84 52.90
C LEU A 229 -44.20 -34.90 54.41
N ILE A 230 -43.79 -33.78 55.03
CA ILE A 230 -43.64 -33.67 56.49
C ILE A 230 -45.00 -33.85 57.20
N GLU A 231 -46.10 -33.31 56.66
CA GLU A 231 -47.45 -33.51 57.19
C GLU A 231 -47.92 -34.98 57.06
N ILE A 232 -47.62 -35.64 55.94
CA ILE A 232 -47.89 -37.08 55.72
C ILE A 232 -47.06 -37.95 56.66
N GLU A 233 -45.79 -37.63 56.89
CA GLU A 233 -44.92 -38.38 57.80
C GLU A 233 -45.32 -38.18 59.28
N ASN A 234 -45.72 -36.97 59.66
CA ASN A 234 -46.29 -36.69 60.97
C ASN A 234 -47.61 -37.44 61.21
N THR A 235 -48.54 -37.39 60.26
CA THR A 235 -49.84 -38.10 60.38
C THR A 235 -49.66 -39.62 60.39
N LYS A 236 -48.73 -40.16 59.59
CA LYS A 236 -48.29 -41.57 59.69
C LYS A 236 -47.75 -41.88 61.09
N SER A 237 -46.88 -41.05 61.65
CA SER A 237 -46.32 -41.24 63.00
C SER A 237 -47.40 -41.24 64.09
N THR A 238 -48.43 -40.40 63.95
CA THR A 238 -49.60 -40.40 64.85
C THR A 238 -50.41 -41.69 64.69
N LEU A 239 -50.81 -42.06 63.47
CA LEU A 239 -51.54 -43.30 63.22
C LEU A 239 -50.78 -44.56 63.67
N GLU A 240 -49.46 -44.57 63.58
CA GLU A 240 -48.62 -45.64 64.14
C GLU A 240 -48.64 -45.71 65.67
N LYS A 241 -48.80 -44.58 66.38
CA LYS A 241 -48.99 -44.54 67.84
C LYS A 241 -50.39 -45.02 68.18
N ASP A 242 -51.41 -44.45 67.54
CA ASP A 242 -52.82 -44.82 67.73
C ASP A 242 -53.04 -46.33 67.50
N LEU A 243 -52.37 -46.91 66.49
CA LEU A 243 -52.44 -48.35 66.19
C LEU A 243 -51.67 -49.21 67.20
N LYS A 244 -50.57 -48.70 67.78
CA LYS A 244 -49.86 -49.36 68.90
C LYS A 244 -50.70 -49.32 70.19
N GLU A 245 -51.32 -48.19 70.49
CA GLU A 245 -52.20 -48.00 71.64
C GLU A 245 -53.48 -48.84 71.52
N ASN A 246 -54.17 -48.81 70.39
CA ASN A 246 -55.33 -49.68 70.14
C ASN A 246 -54.97 -51.17 70.22
N LYS A 247 -53.77 -51.58 69.77
CA LYS A 247 -53.28 -52.95 69.98
C LYS A 247 -53.03 -53.26 71.45
N ALA A 248 -52.43 -52.35 72.22
CA ALA A 248 -52.22 -52.53 73.66
C ALA A 248 -53.55 -52.63 74.42
N ASN A 249 -54.52 -51.77 74.08
CA ASN A 249 -55.87 -51.78 74.67
C ASN A 249 -56.63 -53.06 74.30
N ALA A 250 -56.57 -53.52 73.04
CA ALA A 250 -57.15 -54.78 72.62
C ALA A 250 -56.48 -56.00 73.28
N ILE A 251 -55.15 -56.01 73.42
CA ILE A 251 -54.42 -57.05 74.14
C ILE A 251 -54.80 -57.05 75.63
N SER A 252 -54.91 -55.89 76.27
CA SER A 252 -55.35 -55.75 77.65
C SER A 252 -56.79 -56.25 77.85
N SER A 253 -57.70 -55.92 76.93
CA SER A 253 -59.07 -56.42 76.94
C SER A 253 -59.14 -57.93 76.75
N LEU A 254 -58.39 -58.49 75.80
CA LEU A 254 -58.29 -59.94 75.58
C LEU A 254 -57.58 -60.66 76.75
N GLN A 255 -56.62 -60.03 77.42
CA GLN A 255 -56.01 -60.56 78.64
C GLN A 255 -57.00 -60.57 79.80
N SER A 256 -57.83 -59.53 79.94
CA SER A 256 -58.94 -59.50 80.90
C SER A 256 -59.95 -60.62 80.64
N GLU A 257 -60.34 -60.81 79.38
CA GLU A 257 -61.25 -61.88 78.94
C GLU A 257 -60.62 -63.28 79.14
N ILE A 258 -59.34 -63.47 78.82
CA ILE A 258 -58.60 -64.71 79.09
C ILE A 258 -58.52 -64.97 80.60
N ASN A 259 -58.24 -63.97 81.43
CA ASN A 259 -58.22 -64.10 82.89
C ASN A 259 -59.62 -64.46 83.44
N GLN A 260 -60.68 -63.86 82.88
CA GLN A 260 -62.08 -64.18 83.22
C GLN A 260 -62.43 -65.62 82.82
N LEU A 261 -62.05 -66.07 81.63
CA LEU A 261 -62.21 -67.44 81.16
C LEU A 261 -61.37 -68.44 81.96
N GLN A 262 -60.15 -68.09 82.39
CA GLN A 262 -59.31 -68.90 83.28
C GLN A 262 -59.93 -69.02 84.68
N ASN A 263 -60.50 -67.94 85.23
CA ASN A 263 -61.22 -67.99 86.50
C ASN A 263 -62.49 -68.86 86.40
N GLN A 264 -63.23 -68.77 85.29
CA GLN A 264 -64.35 -69.67 85.00
C GLN A 264 -63.89 -71.13 84.84
N LEU A 265 -62.77 -71.38 84.16
CA LEU A 265 -62.20 -72.72 84.00
C LEU A 265 -61.75 -73.30 85.35
N SER A 266 -61.20 -72.47 86.24
CA SER A 266 -60.82 -72.84 87.60
C SER A 266 -62.04 -73.25 88.43
N ASP A 267 -63.10 -72.43 88.43
CA ASP A 267 -64.36 -72.73 89.11
C ASP A 267 -65.04 -74.00 88.54
N VAL A 268 -65.05 -74.18 87.22
CA VAL A 268 -65.52 -75.43 86.58
C VAL A 268 -64.65 -76.63 86.97
N THR A 269 -63.33 -76.47 87.08
CA THR A 269 -62.41 -77.54 87.52
C THR A 269 -62.61 -77.89 88.99
N GLN A 270 -62.88 -76.89 89.85
CA GLN A 270 -63.19 -77.09 91.27
C GLN A 270 -64.54 -77.81 91.45
N ARG A 271 -65.57 -77.44 90.66
CA ARG A 271 -66.85 -78.17 90.58
C ARG A 271 -66.65 -79.61 90.06
N LEU A 272 -65.73 -79.82 89.11
CA LEU A 272 -65.40 -81.14 88.59
C LEU A 272 -64.73 -82.04 89.65
N ASP A 273 -63.83 -81.51 90.48
CA ASP A 273 -63.18 -82.28 91.56
C ASP A 273 -64.16 -82.64 92.71
N VAL A 274 -65.17 -81.78 92.98
CA VAL A 274 -66.29 -82.14 93.86
C VAL A 274 -67.14 -83.25 93.24
N SER A 275 -67.59 -83.07 91.99
CA SER A 275 -68.44 -84.05 91.30
C SER A 275 -67.73 -85.40 91.07
N SER A 276 -66.42 -85.41 90.86
CA SER A 276 -65.58 -86.62 90.74
C SER A 276 -65.60 -87.50 91.99
N LYS A 277 -65.81 -86.91 93.17
CA LYS A 277 -65.94 -87.64 94.45
C LYS A 277 -67.34 -88.23 94.66
N GLU A 278 -68.35 -87.70 93.98
CA GLU A 278 -69.73 -88.20 94.02
C GLU A 278 -70.02 -89.25 92.92
N LEU A 279 -69.33 -89.17 91.77
CA LEU A 279 -69.58 -90.03 90.60
C LEU A 279 -69.01 -91.47 90.70
N ASN A 280 -68.45 -91.88 91.86
CA ASN A 280 -67.84 -93.20 92.06
C ASN A 280 -68.79 -94.25 92.68
N LYS A 281 -70.11 -94.03 92.64
CA LYS A 281 -71.10 -95.01 93.16
C LYS A 281 -72.30 -95.30 92.26
N GLU A 282 -72.73 -94.38 91.39
CA GLU A 282 -73.97 -94.57 90.63
C GLU A 282 -73.75 -95.09 89.20
N GLN A 283 -73.88 -96.41 89.10
CA GLN A 283 -74.33 -97.23 87.95
C GLN A 283 -74.14 -96.63 86.53
N ALA A 284 -73.32 -97.21 85.66
CA ALA A 284 -73.48 -98.58 85.13
C ALA A 284 -74.87 -98.91 84.53
N LYS A 285 -75.57 -97.94 83.93
CA LYS A 285 -76.79 -98.17 83.12
C LYS A 285 -76.80 -97.39 81.79
N SER A 286 -76.79 -98.13 80.67
CA SER A 286 -76.99 -97.68 79.25
C SER A 286 -75.98 -96.66 78.69
N ARG A 287 -75.30 -96.86 77.54
CA ARG A 287 -75.73 -97.18 76.14
C ARG A 287 -76.47 -95.99 75.47
N SER A 288 -76.19 -95.59 74.21
CA SER A 288 -75.27 -96.11 73.17
C SER A 288 -75.19 -95.19 71.94
N ALA A 289 -74.18 -95.44 71.06
CA ALA A 289 -74.01 -94.86 69.70
C ALA A 289 -73.55 -93.36 69.67
N SER A 290 -73.00 -92.82 68.57
CA SER A 290 -72.94 -93.31 67.18
C SER A 290 -71.62 -92.99 66.45
N LYS A 291 -71.33 -93.74 65.37
CA LYS A 291 -70.24 -93.45 64.40
C LYS A 291 -70.72 -92.44 63.35
N HIS A 292 -70.29 -91.17 63.39
CA HIS A 292 -70.54 -90.26 62.25
C HIS A 292 -69.58 -89.07 62.10
N SER A 293 -68.33 -89.29 61.65
CA SER A 293 -67.43 -88.19 61.25
C SER A 293 -66.41 -88.53 60.14
N GLN A 294 -66.64 -89.57 59.34
CA GLN A 294 -65.68 -90.01 58.29
C GLN A 294 -66.11 -89.71 56.84
N GLU A 295 -67.25 -89.05 56.62
CA GLU A 295 -67.71 -88.67 55.27
C GLU A 295 -67.67 -87.15 54.99
N GLN A 296 -67.34 -86.31 55.98
CA GLN A 296 -67.30 -84.84 55.80
C GLN A 296 -65.95 -84.31 55.25
N ALA A 297 -64.94 -85.18 55.09
CA ALA A 297 -63.60 -84.80 54.62
C ALA A 297 -63.49 -84.74 53.07
N LYS A 298 -64.15 -85.66 52.35
CA LYS A 298 -64.02 -85.80 50.89
C LYS A 298 -64.71 -84.69 50.10
N SER A 299 -65.87 -84.20 50.57
CA SER A 299 -66.57 -83.06 49.96
C SER A 299 -65.72 -81.78 50.00
N ARG A 300 -65.00 -81.56 51.12
CA ARG A 300 -64.17 -80.36 51.33
C ARG A 300 -62.83 -80.38 50.59
N SER A 301 -62.32 -81.53 50.15
CA SER A 301 -61.08 -81.59 49.36
C SER A 301 -61.31 -81.25 47.88
N ALA A 302 -62.36 -81.78 47.24
CA ALA A 302 -62.67 -81.51 45.84
C ALA A 302 -62.96 -80.02 45.57
N SER A 303 -63.78 -79.38 46.42
CA SER A 303 -64.07 -77.95 46.33
C SER A 303 -62.80 -77.08 46.48
N LYS A 304 -61.96 -77.38 47.48
CA LYS A 304 -60.68 -76.66 47.67
C LYS A 304 -59.68 -76.90 46.53
N HIS A 305 -59.68 -78.09 45.93
CA HIS A 305 -58.85 -78.37 44.76
C HIS A 305 -59.31 -77.57 43.54
N SER A 306 -60.62 -77.53 43.26
CA SER A 306 -61.20 -76.71 42.18
C SER A 306 -60.85 -75.23 42.36
N GLN A 307 -61.06 -74.68 43.57
CA GLN A 307 -60.66 -73.30 43.88
C GLN A 307 -59.15 -73.07 43.75
N SER A 308 -58.31 -74.03 44.13
CA SER A 308 -56.86 -73.92 43.97
C SER A 308 -56.42 -73.94 42.50
N VAL A 309 -57.06 -74.74 41.65
CA VAL A 309 -56.84 -74.75 40.19
C VAL A 309 -57.31 -73.43 39.57
N GLN A 310 -58.49 -72.94 39.93
CA GLN A 310 -59.04 -71.67 39.44
C GLN A 310 -58.18 -70.47 39.87
N ASN A 311 -57.69 -70.44 41.11
CA ASN A 311 -56.77 -69.40 41.59
C ASN A 311 -55.41 -69.47 40.86
N LYS A 312 -54.90 -70.68 40.55
CA LYS A 312 -53.69 -70.84 39.74
C LYS A 312 -53.90 -70.37 38.30
N GLN A 313 -55.05 -70.68 37.70
CA GLN A 313 -55.40 -70.22 36.35
C GLN A 313 -55.50 -68.68 36.31
N GLY A 314 -56.14 -68.05 37.30
CA GLY A 314 -56.17 -66.59 37.41
C GLY A 314 -54.78 -65.97 37.61
N SER A 315 -53.93 -66.57 38.46
CA SER A 315 -52.55 -66.11 38.66
C SER A 315 -51.65 -66.30 37.44
N LEU A 316 -51.92 -67.31 36.60
CA LEU A 316 -51.21 -67.52 35.34
C LEU A 316 -51.66 -66.54 34.26
N LEU A 317 -52.97 -66.29 34.16
CA LEU A 317 -53.53 -65.25 33.28
C LEU A 317 -52.94 -63.88 33.63
N GLN A 318 -52.96 -63.50 34.91
CA GLN A 318 -52.35 -62.24 35.35
C GLN A 318 -50.85 -62.14 35.00
N ARG A 319 -50.07 -63.23 35.11
CA ARG A 319 -48.66 -63.19 34.69
C ARG A 319 -48.49 -63.13 33.16
N VAL A 320 -49.45 -63.61 32.37
CA VAL A 320 -49.49 -63.35 30.92
C VAL A 320 -49.82 -61.89 30.66
N ASP A 321 -50.86 -61.33 31.28
CA ASP A 321 -51.22 -59.90 31.16
C ASP A 321 -50.08 -58.95 31.60
N ASP A 322 -49.26 -59.37 32.56
CA ASP A 322 -48.05 -58.66 32.99
C ASP A 322 -46.87 -58.85 32.02
N LEU A 323 -46.70 -60.03 31.42
CA LEU A 323 -45.67 -60.30 30.41
C LEU A 323 -45.96 -59.64 29.06
N ASP A 324 -47.23 -59.56 28.65
CA ASP A 324 -47.62 -58.86 27.42
C ASP A 324 -47.37 -57.36 27.57
N ARG A 325 -47.67 -56.79 28.75
CA ARG A 325 -47.31 -55.40 29.09
C ARG A 325 -45.80 -55.17 29.12
N GLU A 326 -45.04 -56.08 29.73
CA GLU A 326 -43.57 -56.07 29.74
C GLU A 326 -43.01 -56.12 28.29
N ASN A 327 -43.66 -56.84 27.37
CA ASN A 327 -43.29 -56.87 25.96
C ASN A 327 -43.65 -55.58 25.18
N GLU A 328 -44.83 -54.98 25.39
CA GLU A 328 -45.15 -53.69 24.75
C GLU A 328 -44.25 -52.56 25.29
N GLU A 329 -44.01 -52.50 26.60
CA GLU A 329 -43.07 -51.54 27.21
C GLU A 329 -41.64 -51.69 26.66
N LEU A 330 -41.21 -52.92 26.34
CA LEU A 330 -39.91 -53.18 25.70
C LEU A 330 -39.91 -52.83 24.19
N LYS A 331 -41.01 -53.01 23.47
CA LYS A 331 -41.13 -52.58 22.07
C LYS A 331 -41.06 -51.07 21.94
N ASP A 332 -41.77 -50.33 22.79
CA ASP A 332 -41.72 -48.86 22.83
C ASP A 332 -40.30 -48.35 23.15
N GLN A 333 -39.58 -49.04 24.05
CA GLN A 333 -38.17 -48.76 24.31
C GLN A 333 -37.25 -49.06 23.12
N VAL A 334 -37.49 -50.15 22.38
CA VAL A 334 -36.73 -50.44 21.15
C VAL A 334 -37.00 -49.39 20.07
N ALA A 335 -38.26 -49.03 19.82
CA ALA A 335 -38.62 -48.02 18.83
C ALA A 335 -37.97 -46.66 19.13
N THR A 336 -38.03 -46.19 20.39
CA THR A 336 -37.38 -44.93 20.79
C THR A 336 -35.86 -44.98 20.70
N LEU A 337 -35.23 -46.15 20.94
CA LEU A 337 -33.78 -46.34 20.73
C LEU A 337 -33.39 -46.40 19.23
N GLU A 338 -34.29 -46.88 18.36
CA GLU A 338 -34.09 -46.84 16.91
C GLU A 338 -34.23 -45.41 16.37
N GLU A 339 -35.20 -44.62 16.86
CA GLU A 339 -35.31 -43.18 16.56
C GLU A 339 -34.09 -42.38 17.03
N GLU A 340 -33.62 -42.56 18.28
CA GLU A 340 -32.40 -41.90 18.77
C GLU A 340 -31.16 -42.31 17.95
N LYS A 341 -31.08 -43.57 17.51
CA LYS A 341 -30.01 -44.05 16.64
C LYS A 341 -30.04 -43.35 15.28
N GLU A 342 -31.20 -43.17 14.67
CA GLU A 342 -31.32 -42.45 13.38
C GLU A 342 -30.95 -40.97 13.51
N GLU A 343 -31.37 -40.28 14.58
CA GLU A 343 -30.95 -38.89 14.86
C GLU A 343 -29.42 -38.79 15.01
N ILE A 344 -28.81 -39.71 15.77
CA ILE A 344 -27.35 -39.76 15.94
C ILE A 344 -26.63 -40.06 14.62
N GLU A 345 -27.18 -40.95 13.78
CA GLU A 345 -26.62 -41.22 12.46
C GLU A 345 -26.72 -40.03 11.50
N GLU A 346 -27.83 -39.28 11.49
CA GLU A 346 -27.95 -38.04 10.69
C GLU A 346 -27.02 -36.95 11.21
N SER A 347 -26.95 -36.76 12.53
CA SER A 347 -26.02 -35.84 13.18
C SER A 347 -24.57 -36.18 12.81
N LEU A 348 -24.19 -37.46 12.79
CA LEU A 348 -22.88 -37.93 12.35
C LEU A 348 -22.62 -37.68 10.85
N LYS A 349 -23.62 -37.88 9.97
CA LYS A 349 -23.53 -37.57 8.53
C LYS A 349 -23.34 -36.06 8.32
N SER A 350 -24.06 -35.22 9.05
CA SER A 350 -23.94 -33.75 9.05
C SER A 350 -22.58 -33.26 9.58
N ALA A 351 -22.08 -33.86 10.67
CA ALA A 351 -20.77 -33.55 11.23
C ALA A 351 -19.65 -33.92 10.25
N LYS A 352 -19.70 -35.09 9.61
CA LYS A 352 -18.74 -35.49 8.56
C LYS A 352 -18.76 -34.51 7.38
N SER A 353 -19.93 -34.10 6.89
CA SER A 353 -20.05 -33.08 5.83
C SER A 353 -19.44 -31.72 6.22
N GLN A 354 -19.50 -31.35 7.51
CA GLN A 354 -18.84 -30.14 8.02
C GLN A 354 -17.32 -30.30 8.11
N VAL A 355 -16.82 -31.45 8.58
CA VAL A 355 -15.39 -31.77 8.58
C VAL A 355 -14.82 -31.74 7.14
N ASP A 356 -15.50 -32.37 6.18
CA ASP A 356 -15.06 -32.35 4.77
C ASP A 356 -15.01 -30.93 4.18
N LYS A 357 -15.91 -30.03 4.61
CA LYS A 357 -15.90 -28.61 4.19
C LYS A 357 -14.72 -27.87 4.82
N LEU A 358 -14.54 -28.01 6.13
CA LEU A 358 -13.41 -27.41 6.84
C LEU A 358 -12.06 -27.90 6.30
N GLN A 359 -11.93 -29.19 5.98
CA GLN A 359 -10.72 -29.75 5.40
C GLN A 359 -10.40 -29.15 4.02
N ARG A 360 -11.40 -28.97 3.15
CA ARG A 360 -11.21 -28.27 1.85
C ARG A 360 -10.77 -26.82 2.06
N ASN A 361 -11.45 -26.10 2.95
CA ASN A 361 -11.11 -24.70 3.26
C ASN A 361 -9.68 -24.58 3.83
N VAL A 362 -9.23 -25.54 4.66
CA VAL A 362 -7.85 -25.59 5.15
C VAL A 362 -6.88 -25.75 3.98
N THR A 363 -7.08 -26.75 3.11
CA THR A 363 -6.20 -26.97 1.94
C THR A 363 -6.18 -25.78 0.95
N GLU A 364 -7.30 -25.06 0.82
CA GLU A 364 -7.36 -23.83 0.02
C GLU A 364 -6.54 -22.69 0.65
N LYS A 365 -6.63 -22.51 1.97
CA LYS A 365 -5.83 -21.51 2.69
C LYS A 365 -4.34 -21.88 2.72
N GLU A 366 -3.99 -23.16 2.80
CA GLU A 366 -2.61 -23.65 2.70
C GLU A 366 -2.00 -23.31 1.32
N ASN A 367 -2.71 -23.61 0.22
CA ASN A 367 -2.28 -23.26 -1.14
C ASN A 367 -2.14 -21.74 -1.36
N MET A 368 -3.03 -20.95 -0.73
CA MET A 368 -2.96 -19.49 -0.75
C MET A 368 -1.73 -18.96 0.01
N ILE A 369 -1.44 -19.53 1.19
CA ILE A 369 -0.25 -19.18 1.98
C ILE A 369 1.04 -19.54 1.22
N GLU A 370 1.11 -20.70 0.57
CA GLU A 370 2.28 -21.05 -0.26
C GLU A 370 2.49 -20.05 -1.40
N THR A 371 1.40 -19.62 -2.04
CA THR A 371 1.46 -18.64 -3.14
C THR A 371 1.91 -17.26 -2.68
N VAL A 372 1.34 -16.73 -1.59
CA VAL A 372 1.78 -15.47 -0.99
C VAL A 372 3.21 -15.56 -0.46
N SER A 373 3.65 -16.71 0.03
CA SER A 373 5.04 -16.94 0.45
C SER A 373 6.01 -16.91 -0.73
N ARG A 374 5.59 -17.37 -1.91
CA ARG A 374 6.38 -17.35 -3.16
C ARG A 374 6.51 -15.92 -3.72
N GLU A 375 5.38 -15.22 -3.82
CA GLU A 375 5.34 -13.80 -4.21
C GLU A 375 6.19 -12.94 -3.25
N LYS A 376 6.15 -13.22 -1.94
CA LYS A 376 7.02 -12.56 -0.96
C LYS A 376 8.50 -12.79 -1.27
N THR A 377 8.94 -14.03 -1.54
CA THR A 377 10.35 -14.30 -1.86
C THR A 377 10.79 -13.63 -3.16
N GLU A 378 9.95 -13.62 -4.20
CA GLU A 378 10.23 -12.93 -5.46
C GLU A 378 10.36 -11.40 -5.27
N LEU A 379 9.55 -10.81 -4.39
CA LEU A 379 9.65 -9.40 -4.00
C LEU A 379 10.89 -9.10 -3.14
N GLU A 380 11.27 -9.98 -2.22
CA GLU A 380 12.50 -9.85 -1.42
C GLU A 380 13.76 -9.94 -2.31
N GLU A 381 13.80 -10.86 -3.28
CA GLU A 381 14.86 -10.94 -4.29
C GLU A 381 14.91 -9.66 -5.15
N SER A 382 13.76 -9.17 -5.63
CA SER A 382 13.66 -7.92 -6.38
C SER A 382 14.18 -6.70 -5.59
N ILE A 383 13.83 -6.62 -4.29
CA ILE A 383 14.32 -5.55 -3.39
C ILE A 383 15.85 -5.62 -3.23
N THR A 384 16.44 -6.80 -3.01
CA THR A 384 17.91 -6.91 -2.89
C THR A 384 18.64 -6.56 -4.18
N SER A 385 18.09 -6.93 -5.33
CA SER A 385 18.60 -6.52 -6.65
C SER A 385 18.53 -5.00 -6.83
N LEU A 386 17.42 -4.35 -6.46
CA LEU A 386 17.29 -2.89 -6.51
C LEU A 386 18.26 -2.19 -5.55
N GLN A 387 18.48 -2.72 -4.35
CA GLN A 387 19.47 -2.21 -3.39
C GLN A 387 20.90 -2.30 -3.95
N GLN A 388 21.27 -3.41 -4.59
CA GLN A 388 22.57 -3.57 -5.24
C GLN A 388 22.76 -2.57 -6.41
N ASN A 389 21.70 -2.34 -7.19
CA ASN A 389 21.71 -1.33 -8.25
C ASN A 389 21.85 0.10 -7.70
N ILE A 390 21.15 0.44 -6.61
CA ILE A 390 21.29 1.74 -5.91
C ILE A 390 22.73 1.93 -5.44
N SER A 391 23.32 0.97 -4.71
CA SER A 391 24.70 1.06 -4.23
C SER A 391 25.72 1.20 -5.38
N THR A 392 25.46 0.55 -6.52
CA THR A 392 26.28 0.69 -7.73
C THR A 392 26.17 2.10 -8.34
N LEU A 393 24.98 2.72 -8.31
CA LEU A 393 24.78 4.10 -8.78
C LEU A 393 25.36 5.13 -7.82
N GLU A 394 25.21 4.95 -6.50
CA GLU A 394 25.84 5.77 -5.47
C GLU A 394 27.37 5.77 -5.61
N THR A 395 27.96 4.59 -5.83
CA THR A 395 29.41 4.45 -6.09
C THR A 395 29.83 5.24 -7.34
N ARG A 396 29.06 5.18 -8.43
CA ARG A 396 29.33 5.95 -9.66
C ARG A 396 29.17 7.46 -9.47
N ILE A 397 28.22 7.90 -8.65
CA ILE A 397 28.03 9.31 -8.30
C ILE A 397 29.23 9.81 -7.49
N GLN A 398 29.69 9.03 -6.49
CA GLN A 398 30.88 9.34 -5.71
C GLN A 398 32.14 9.39 -6.59
N GLU A 399 32.35 8.38 -7.45
CA GLU A 399 33.41 8.35 -8.47
C GLU A 399 33.39 9.56 -9.44
N SER A 400 32.22 10.13 -9.69
CA SER A 400 32.07 11.33 -10.53
C SER A 400 32.39 12.60 -9.73
N ALA A 401 31.92 12.68 -8.48
CA ALA A 401 32.21 13.79 -7.58
C ALA A 401 33.69 13.87 -7.20
N ASP A 402 34.36 12.73 -7.01
CA ASP A 402 35.81 12.68 -6.75
C ASP A 402 36.62 13.05 -8.00
N ARG A 403 36.16 12.70 -9.22
CA ARG A 403 36.75 13.21 -10.47
C ARG A 403 36.56 14.73 -10.61
N GLU A 404 35.37 15.25 -10.35
CA GLU A 404 35.08 16.68 -10.38
C GLU A 404 35.94 17.44 -9.36
N ARG A 405 36.03 16.93 -8.13
CA ARG A 405 36.90 17.44 -7.09
C ARG A 405 38.37 17.45 -7.55
N LEU A 406 38.89 16.36 -8.13
CA LEU A 406 40.27 16.31 -8.61
C LEU A 406 40.55 17.34 -9.72
N MET A 407 39.59 17.59 -10.63
CA MET A 407 39.71 18.65 -11.64
C MET A 407 39.70 20.07 -11.03
N ILE A 408 39.05 20.27 -9.89
CA ILE A 408 39.01 21.55 -9.15
C ILE A 408 40.24 21.73 -8.25
N GLU A 409 40.72 20.65 -7.62
CA GLU A 409 41.87 20.65 -6.70
C GLU A 409 43.21 20.68 -7.46
N TYR A 410 43.23 20.20 -8.71
CA TYR A 410 44.41 20.17 -9.59
C TYR A 410 44.10 20.63 -11.04
N PRO A 411 43.69 21.89 -11.27
CA PRO A 411 43.39 22.39 -12.61
C PRO A 411 44.60 22.27 -13.58
N ASP A 412 45.81 22.42 -13.04
CA ASP A 412 47.06 22.35 -13.81
C ASP A 412 47.41 20.93 -14.29
N LEU A 413 46.81 19.87 -13.72
CA LEU A 413 46.99 18.49 -14.18
C LEU A 413 46.17 18.16 -15.43
N ASN A 414 45.22 19.02 -15.81
CA ASN A 414 44.35 18.85 -16.99
C ASN A 414 44.53 19.95 -18.05
N GLY A 415 45.44 20.90 -17.83
CA GLY A 415 45.90 21.83 -18.86
C GLY A 415 46.89 21.19 -19.85
N PRO A 416 47.27 21.90 -20.93
CA PRO A 416 48.42 21.50 -21.74
C PRO A 416 49.70 21.55 -20.88
N VAL A 417 50.47 20.46 -20.88
CA VAL A 417 51.69 20.32 -20.07
C VAL A 417 52.68 21.46 -20.38
N ASN A 418 53.00 22.24 -19.34
CA ASN A 418 54.04 23.28 -19.27
C ASN A 418 54.59 23.80 -20.61
N PRO A 419 54.09 24.95 -21.13
CA PRO A 419 54.63 25.61 -22.32
C PRO A 419 56.14 25.90 -22.26
N ASP A 420 56.69 26.04 -21.05
CA ASP A 420 58.12 26.32 -20.81
C ASP A 420 59.02 25.08 -20.96
N LEU A 421 58.45 23.87 -21.03
CA LEU A 421 59.16 22.65 -21.41
C LEU A 421 59.09 22.47 -22.92
N ASN A 422 59.94 23.21 -23.63
CA ASN A 422 60.29 22.89 -25.02
C ASN A 422 60.90 21.47 -25.08
N GLY A 423 60.07 20.48 -25.40
CA GLY A 423 60.53 19.13 -25.72
C GLY A 423 61.58 19.15 -26.84
N THR A 424 62.48 18.18 -26.82
CA THR A 424 63.65 18.14 -27.71
C THR A 424 63.27 17.96 -29.19
N GLY A 425 61.99 17.69 -29.48
CA GLY A 425 61.46 17.42 -30.83
C GLY A 425 61.51 15.94 -31.20
N ASP A 426 62.16 15.11 -30.37
CA ASP A 426 62.15 13.65 -30.46
C ASP A 426 61.34 13.07 -29.30
N ILE A 427 60.18 12.49 -29.63
CA ILE A 427 59.26 11.87 -28.68
C ILE A 427 59.93 10.73 -27.90
N ALA A 428 60.86 9.98 -28.51
CA ALA A 428 61.54 8.88 -27.83
C ALA A 428 62.50 9.41 -26.75
N LEU A 429 63.26 10.45 -27.06
CA LEU A 429 64.19 11.09 -26.13
C LEU A 429 63.44 11.82 -25.01
N ASP A 430 62.35 12.52 -25.33
CA ASP A 430 61.51 13.22 -24.34
C ASP A 430 60.79 12.22 -23.41
N MET A 431 60.32 11.07 -23.92
CA MET A 431 59.81 9.96 -23.09
C MET A 431 60.91 9.36 -22.21
N GLU A 432 62.12 9.14 -22.72
CA GLU A 432 63.24 8.63 -21.92
C GLU A 432 63.61 9.61 -20.80
N ASN A 433 63.63 10.91 -21.09
CA ASN A 433 63.87 11.98 -20.11
C ASN A 433 62.73 12.08 -19.08
N GLN A 434 61.48 11.90 -19.48
CA GLN A 434 60.33 11.84 -18.57
C GLN A 434 60.40 10.61 -17.66
N VAL A 435 60.83 9.44 -18.19
CA VAL A 435 61.07 8.23 -17.40
C VAL A 435 62.21 8.43 -16.39
N LYS A 436 63.32 9.06 -16.78
CA LYS A 436 64.43 9.43 -15.87
C LYS A 436 63.95 10.40 -14.77
N ALA A 437 63.21 11.45 -15.12
CA ALA A 437 62.65 12.39 -14.16
C ALA A 437 61.65 11.73 -13.20
N ASN A 438 60.85 10.79 -13.69
CA ASN A 438 59.96 9.99 -12.84
C ASN A 438 60.72 9.00 -11.95
N ALA A 439 61.82 8.39 -12.41
CA ALA A 439 62.67 7.56 -11.56
C ALA A 439 63.30 8.35 -10.41
N ILE A 440 63.81 9.56 -10.67
CA ILE A 440 64.32 10.48 -9.63
C ILE A 440 63.19 10.90 -8.67
N ARG A 441 62.01 11.22 -9.19
CA ARG A 441 60.83 11.55 -8.35
C ARG A 441 60.42 10.37 -7.47
N ILE A 442 60.43 9.14 -7.99
CA ILE A 442 60.16 7.93 -7.22
C ILE A 442 61.21 7.77 -6.12
N GLN A 443 62.51 7.88 -6.43
CA GLN A 443 63.58 7.80 -5.43
C GLN A 443 63.39 8.82 -4.30
N VAL A 444 63.13 10.10 -4.62
CA VAL A 444 62.90 11.14 -3.61
C VAL A 444 61.65 10.85 -2.77
N LEU A 445 60.58 10.31 -3.38
CA LEU A 445 59.40 9.88 -2.65
C LEU A 445 59.66 8.63 -1.79
N GLU A 446 60.51 7.71 -2.21
CA GLU A 446 60.93 6.54 -1.43
C GLU A 446 61.80 6.96 -0.24
N GLU A 447 62.76 7.86 -0.43
CA GLU A 447 63.57 8.48 0.63
C GLU A 447 62.69 9.23 1.65
N GLN A 448 61.71 10.02 1.18
CA GLN A 448 60.75 10.70 2.05
C GLN A 448 59.83 9.73 2.80
N ASN A 449 59.30 8.70 2.11
CA ASN A 449 58.47 7.66 2.75
C ASN A 449 59.28 6.86 3.77
N GLU A 450 60.55 6.59 3.52
CA GLU A 450 61.42 5.90 4.47
C GLU A 450 61.77 6.82 5.66
N GLY A 451 62.01 8.11 5.43
CA GLY A 451 62.10 9.12 6.50
C GLY A 451 60.84 9.19 7.36
N LEU A 452 59.66 9.12 6.75
CA LEU A 452 58.37 9.06 7.44
C LEU A 452 58.18 7.74 8.21
N ARG A 453 58.51 6.59 7.63
CA ARG A 453 58.48 5.27 8.32
C ARG A 453 59.42 5.23 9.52
N ASN A 454 60.63 5.76 9.40
CA ASN A 454 61.57 5.89 10.51
C ASN A 454 61.05 6.87 11.58
N SER A 455 60.37 7.94 11.19
CA SER A 455 59.74 8.88 12.12
C SER A 455 58.54 8.26 12.85
N ILE A 456 57.66 7.54 12.14
CA ILE A 456 56.56 6.74 12.72
C ILE A 456 57.11 5.67 13.66
N THR A 457 58.23 5.03 13.31
CA THR A 457 58.89 4.01 14.15
C THR A 457 59.45 4.62 15.43
N LYS A 458 60.07 5.82 15.36
CA LYS A 458 60.49 6.60 16.55
C LYS A 458 59.29 7.01 17.41
N VAL A 459 58.20 7.50 16.81
CA VAL A 459 56.97 7.84 17.55
C VAL A 459 56.37 6.60 18.22
N MET A 460 56.31 5.46 17.54
CA MET A 460 55.83 4.21 18.14
C MET A 460 56.76 3.64 19.23
N SER A 461 58.09 3.82 19.14
CA SER A 461 58.99 3.37 20.22
C SER A 461 58.87 4.25 21.47
N LEU A 462 58.69 5.57 21.30
CA LEU A 462 58.36 6.50 22.37
C LEU A 462 57.00 6.18 23.00
N GLN A 463 55.96 5.97 22.17
CA GLN A 463 54.60 5.67 22.62
C GLN A 463 54.46 4.26 23.27
N ARG A 464 55.35 3.32 22.95
CA ARG A 464 55.47 2.01 23.63
C ARG A 464 56.46 2.02 24.81
N GLY A 465 57.01 3.17 25.18
CA GLY A 465 57.79 3.35 26.42
C GLY A 465 59.16 2.67 26.42
N SER A 466 59.78 2.42 25.25
CA SER A 466 61.09 1.77 25.16
C SER A 466 62.18 2.75 24.72
N LEU A 467 62.76 3.46 25.68
CA LEU A 467 63.99 4.23 25.48
C LEU A 467 65.22 3.35 25.73
N PRO A 468 66.19 3.29 24.79
CA PRO A 468 67.58 3.06 25.14
C PRO A 468 68.02 4.14 26.14
N LYS A 469 68.68 3.75 27.24
CA LYS A 469 69.16 4.72 28.25
C LYS A 469 70.31 5.56 27.69
N GLY A 470 70.00 6.71 27.11
CA GLY A 470 70.98 7.65 26.59
C GLY A 470 70.40 9.06 26.46
N GLN A 471 70.59 9.87 27.50
CA GLN A 471 70.47 11.34 27.54
C GLN A 471 69.34 11.99 26.71
N GLU A 472 68.28 12.42 27.41
CA GLU A 472 67.94 13.86 27.39
C GLU A 472 67.04 14.26 28.57
N LYS A 473 67.08 15.53 28.96
CA LYS A 473 66.14 16.11 29.93
C LYS A 473 64.95 16.63 29.15
N MET A 474 63.74 16.17 29.47
CA MET A 474 62.51 16.83 29.00
C MET A 474 62.38 18.20 29.67
N THR A 475 62.89 19.24 29.02
CA THR A 475 62.44 20.61 29.26
C THR A 475 60.98 20.74 28.83
N ALA A 476 60.22 21.60 29.52
CA ALA A 476 58.82 21.86 29.19
C ALA A 476 58.68 22.43 27.76
N PRO A 477 57.50 22.30 27.11
CA PRO A 477 57.28 22.78 25.73
C PRO A 477 57.69 24.24 25.58
N GLN A 478 58.81 24.49 24.88
CA GLN A 478 59.43 25.80 24.85
C GLN A 478 58.60 26.73 23.96
N GLN A 479 58.09 27.82 24.55
CA GLN A 479 57.25 28.78 23.84
C GLN A 479 58.08 29.52 22.77
N LEU A 480 57.86 29.18 21.50
CA LEU A 480 58.53 29.74 20.30
C LEU A 480 58.26 31.24 20.04
N TRP A 481 57.65 31.93 21.01
CA TRP A 481 57.21 33.32 20.97
C TRP A 481 57.56 34.09 22.26
N SER A 482 58.38 33.50 23.13
CA SER A 482 59.05 34.25 24.21
C SER A 482 60.17 35.12 23.62
N THR A 483 60.25 36.38 24.06
CA THR A 483 61.15 37.42 23.53
C THR A 483 62.63 37.02 23.56
N ASP A 484 63.04 36.30 24.61
CA ASP A 484 64.44 35.97 24.89
C ASP A 484 65.10 35.07 23.81
N ASN A 485 64.29 34.37 23.01
CA ASN A 485 64.77 33.59 21.87
C ASN A 485 65.01 34.45 20.62
N LEU A 486 64.34 35.61 20.48
CA LEU A 486 64.39 36.44 19.28
C LEU A 486 65.69 37.25 19.18
N ASP A 487 66.29 37.63 20.31
CA ASP A 487 67.58 38.33 20.33
C ASP A 487 68.76 37.39 20.06
N ARG A 488 68.67 36.11 20.45
CA ARG A 488 69.70 35.09 20.13
C ARG A 488 69.85 34.82 18.62
N VAL A 489 68.84 35.13 17.82
CA VAL A 489 68.90 35.01 16.35
C VAL A 489 69.64 36.20 15.71
N LYS A 490 69.71 37.35 16.38
CA LYS A 490 70.35 38.57 15.83
C LYS A 490 71.88 38.50 15.86
N ASP A 491 72.46 37.82 16.85
CA ASP A 491 73.92 37.71 16.99
C ASP A 491 74.55 36.69 16.01
N ASN A 492 73.83 35.65 15.59
CA ASN A 492 74.37 34.64 14.66
C ASN A 492 74.36 35.08 13.19
N HIS A 493 73.66 36.16 12.81
CA HIS A 493 73.61 36.68 11.43
C HIS A 493 74.85 37.51 11.03
N ARG A 494 76.04 37.16 11.55
CA ARG A 494 77.28 37.94 11.37
C ARG A 494 78.52 37.14 10.95
N THR A 495 78.36 35.86 10.64
CA THR A 495 79.41 34.98 10.11
C THR A 495 78.81 34.05 9.06
N GLU A 496 79.63 33.66 8.07
CA GLU A 496 79.32 32.66 7.03
C GLU A 496 78.36 33.13 5.91
N GLU A 497 78.58 34.36 5.41
CA GLU A 497 78.57 34.56 3.96
C GLU A 497 79.85 33.92 3.37
N ASP A 498 79.76 32.68 2.87
CA ASP A 498 80.53 32.14 1.73
C ASP A 498 80.40 30.61 1.65
N HIS A 499 79.66 30.10 0.66
CA HIS A 499 80.03 28.90 -0.11
C HIS A 499 79.07 28.70 -1.30
N VAL A 500 79.43 29.29 -2.44
CA VAL A 500 78.82 28.97 -3.74
C VAL A 500 79.34 27.60 -4.19
N TRP A 501 78.45 26.60 -4.28
CA TRP A 501 78.81 25.29 -4.84
C TRP A 501 78.49 25.25 -6.34
N GLN A 502 79.53 25.30 -7.17
CA GLN A 502 79.41 25.14 -8.63
C GLN A 502 79.51 23.65 -9.03
N PRO A 503 78.75 23.18 -10.03
CA PRO A 503 78.92 21.84 -10.56
C PRO A 503 80.11 21.77 -11.52
N GLU A 504 81.21 21.16 -11.09
CA GLU A 504 82.32 20.80 -11.99
C GLU A 504 81.93 19.66 -12.96
N SER A 505 82.68 19.53 -14.05
CA SER A 505 82.29 18.74 -15.22
C SER A 505 83.37 17.74 -15.66
N SER A 506 82.93 16.54 -16.02
CA SER A 506 83.66 15.50 -16.79
C SER A 506 84.83 14.77 -16.09
N VAL A 507 84.84 13.42 -16.17
CA VAL A 507 85.86 12.62 -16.89
C VAL A 507 85.64 11.10 -16.67
N TYR A 508 86.08 10.30 -17.65
CA TYR A 508 85.98 8.84 -17.82
C TYR A 508 86.45 7.92 -16.67
N ALA A 509 85.66 6.87 -16.37
CA ALA A 509 86.06 5.45 -16.24
C ALA A 509 84.77 4.58 -16.13
N SER A 510 84.44 3.61 -17.00
CA SER A 510 85.10 2.37 -17.44
C SER A 510 84.87 1.14 -16.54
N GLU A 511 84.15 0.17 -17.12
CA GLU A 511 84.17 -1.30 -16.88
C GLU A 511 83.39 -1.99 -15.72
N LYS A 512 82.43 -2.85 -16.18
CA LYS A 512 82.27 -4.30 -15.91
C LYS A 512 81.23 -4.85 -14.89
N THR A 513 80.65 -5.98 -15.36
CA THR A 513 80.10 -7.16 -14.65
C THR A 513 78.79 -7.10 -13.83
N ARG A 514 77.75 -7.70 -14.42
CA ARG A 514 76.79 -8.65 -13.78
C ARG A 514 77.57 -9.76 -13.02
N PRO A 515 77.01 -10.47 -12.00
CA PRO A 515 75.76 -11.25 -12.18
C PRO A 515 74.83 -11.43 -10.94
N SER A 516 73.86 -12.32 -11.15
CA SER A 516 72.71 -12.77 -10.34
C SER A 516 73.01 -13.48 -8.99
N SER A 517 71.93 -13.90 -8.30
CA SER A 517 71.79 -14.71 -7.06
C SER A 517 71.59 -13.90 -5.77
N GLY A 518 70.70 -14.28 -4.84
CA GLY A 518 69.72 -15.39 -4.85
C GLY A 518 69.08 -15.66 -3.47
N TYR A 519 68.27 -16.74 -3.38
CA TYR A 519 67.62 -17.33 -2.17
C TYR A 519 66.43 -16.51 -1.59
N GLN A 520 65.23 -17.06 -1.30
CA GLN A 520 64.78 -18.28 -0.54
C GLN A 520 64.84 -18.11 0.99
N ASN A 521 63.89 -18.55 1.84
CA ASN A 521 62.52 -19.17 1.71
C ASN A 521 61.60 -18.47 2.77
N ASN A 522 60.45 -18.93 3.32
CA ASN A 522 59.70 -20.21 3.31
C ASN A 522 58.24 -20.02 3.83
N SER A 523 57.45 -21.10 3.81
CA SER A 523 56.27 -21.39 4.69
C SER A 523 54.95 -20.60 4.48
N GLU A 524 53.75 -21.19 4.65
CA GLU A 524 53.37 -22.59 4.94
C GLU A 524 51.93 -23.02 4.51
N LYS A 525 51.81 -24.27 4.05
CA LYS A 525 50.73 -25.29 4.28
C LYS A 525 49.23 -25.10 3.89
N ILE A 526 48.78 -26.09 3.08
CA ILE A 526 47.60 -27.00 3.28
C ILE A 526 46.19 -26.36 3.25
N THR A 527 45.29 -26.53 2.27
CA THR A 527 44.75 -27.70 1.49
C THR A 527 43.72 -28.61 2.19
N ASN A 528 42.47 -28.62 1.68
CA ASN A 528 41.59 -29.80 1.49
C ASN A 528 40.56 -29.44 0.40
N ARG A 529 40.36 -30.16 -0.72
CA ARG A 529 39.93 -31.58 -0.92
C ARG A 529 38.44 -31.76 -0.60
N ALA A 530 37.47 -31.86 -1.53
CA ALA A 530 37.36 -32.39 -2.90
C ALA A 530 37.19 -33.92 -3.06
N LYS A 531 36.08 -34.34 -3.70
CA LYS A 531 35.80 -35.55 -4.54
C LYS A 531 34.33 -35.46 -5.06
N TYR A 532 33.97 -35.72 -6.33
CA TYR A 532 34.02 -36.95 -7.17
C TYR A 532 33.14 -38.09 -6.60
N ILE A 533 32.32 -38.88 -7.33
CA ILE A 533 32.35 -39.50 -8.70
C ILE A 533 30.86 -39.59 -9.19
N ALA A 534 30.38 -39.21 -10.39
CA ALA A 534 30.62 -39.55 -11.82
C ALA A 534 29.72 -40.67 -12.44
N THR A 535 29.07 -40.33 -13.58
CA THR A 535 28.64 -41.14 -14.75
C THR A 535 28.03 -42.56 -14.64
N VAL A 536 26.84 -42.75 -15.24
CA VAL A 536 26.45 -43.90 -16.12
C VAL A 536 25.52 -43.39 -17.23
N LYS A 537 25.53 -44.03 -18.42
CA LYS A 537 24.56 -43.82 -19.53
C LYS A 537 23.57 -45.00 -19.63
N THR A 538 22.29 -44.73 -19.88
CA THR A 538 21.37 -45.68 -20.56
C THR A 538 20.23 -44.95 -21.31
N ASN A 539 19.86 -45.50 -22.46
CA ASN A 539 18.69 -45.23 -23.33
C ASN A 539 18.45 -46.59 -24.07
N PRO A 540 17.26 -46.99 -24.58
CA PRO A 540 16.37 -46.20 -25.44
C PRO A 540 14.84 -46.45 -25.28
N GLN A 541 14.04 -45.92 -26.24
CA GLN A 541 12.62 -46.25 -26.53
C GLN A 541 11.59 -45.68 -25.53
N ARG A 542 10.46 -45.01 -25.89
CA ARG A 542 9.71 -44.66 -27.14
C ARG A 542 8.81 -43.41 -26.84
N ASP A 543 8.13 -42.68 -27.73
CA ASP A 543 8.03 -42.51 -29.21
C ASP A 543 7.24 -41.19 -29.51
N VAL A 544 7.07 -40.79 -30.79
CA VAL A 544 5.89 -40.08 -31.41
C VAL A 544 5.25 -38.88 -30.63
N THR A 545 5.18 -37.62 -31.11
CA THR A 545 5.27 -37.04 -32.48
C THR A 545 5.67 -35.55 -32.47
N THR A 546 6.34 -35.08 -33.53
CA THR A 546 6.39 -33.68 -34.06
C THR A 546 5.47 -33.54 -35.28
N PRO A 547 5.32 -32.39 -36.00
CA PRO A 547 5.87 -31.02 -35.85
C PRO A 547 4.76 -29.98 -35.54
N GLY A 548 4.92 -28.65 -35.54
CA GLY A 548 6.07 -27.77 -35.84
C GLY A 548 5.78 -26.76 -36.98
N ASP A 549 6.23 -25.53 -36.77
CA ASP A 549 6.51 -24.44 -37.74
C ASP A 549 5.38 -23.68 -38.49
N GLU A 550 5.16 -22.43 -38.01
CA GLU A 550 5.38 -21.15 -38.73
C GLU A 550 4.40 -20.57 -39.81
N PHE A 551 4.43 -19.23 -39.90
CA PHE A 551 4.37 -18.37 -41.11
C PHE A 551 3.07 -17.62 -41.55
N VAL A 552 3.03 -16.32 -41.21
CA VAL A 552 2.62 -15.11 -41.99
C VAL A 552 1.40 -15.09 -42.94
N VAL A 553 0.43 -14.21 -42.62
CA VAL A 553 -0.40 -13.37 -43.54
C VAL A 553 -0.76 -12.06 -42.76
N GLY A 554 -0.96 -10.85 -43.30
CA GLY A 554 -0.85 -10.28 -44.66
C GLY A 554 -1.41 -8.82 -44.68
N LYS A 555 -1.21 -8.07 -45.78
CA LYS A 555 -1.59 -6.63 -45.88
C LYS A 555 -3.02 -6.43 -46.43
N GLY A 556 -3.73 -5.37 -46.01
CA GLY A 556 -4.99 -4.92 -46.64
C GLY A 556 -5.47 -3.54 -46.15
N ARG A 557 -6.13 -2.75 -47.00
CA ARG A 557 -6.67 -1.40 -46.70
C ARG A 557 -8.12 -1.23 -47.22
N PRO A 558 -8.86 -0.15 -46.85
CA PRO A 558 -10.33 -0.13 -46.83
C PRO A 558 -10.97 0.61 -48.02
N PRO A 559 -12.31 0.71 -48.00
CA PRO A 559 -13.01 1.99 -48.14
C PRO A 559 -13.99 2.23 -46.96
N SER A 560 -14.66 3.36 -46.75
CA SER A 560 -14.45 4.79 -47.05
C SER A 560 -15.74 5.51 -46.62
N ALA A 561 -15.60 6.70 -46.04
CA ALA A 561 -16.63 7.55 -45.42
C ALA A 561 -18.01 7.67 -46.09
N SER A 562 -19.03 7.95 -45.26
CA SER A 562 -20.07 8.93 -45.62
C SER A 562 -20.51 9.75 -44.40
N LYS A 563 -20.78 11.05 -44.62
CA LYS A 563 -21.34 11.97 -43.61
C LYS A 563 -22.84 12.15 -43.86
N ARG A 564 -23.63 12.34 -42.81
CA ARG A 564 -24.81 13.23 -42.84
C ARG A 564 -24.99 13.92 -41.49
N LYS A 565 -25.80 14.99 -41.47
CA LYS A 565 -25.78 16.08 -40.49
C LYS A 565 -27.20 16.66 -40.36
N ASP A 566 -27.39 17.54 -39.36
CA ASP A 566 -28.48 18.52 -39.26
C ASP A 566 -29.89 18.01 -38.86
N ASN A 567 -30.04 17.81 -37.54
CA ASN A 567 -30.88 18.64 -36.66
C ASN A 567 -32.00 19.50 -37.30
N THR A 568 -33.27 19.27 -36.92
CA THR A 568 -34.34 20.25 -36.57
C THR A 568 -35.69 19.54 -36.40
N GLY A 569 -36.65 20.10 -35.63
CA GLY A 569 -38.04 19.60 -35.58
C GLY A 569 -38.78 19.86 -34.26
N SER A 570 -39.76 20.78 -34.27
CA SER A 570 -40.49 21.23 -33.08
C SER A 570 -41.63 20.31 -32.59
N ARG A 571 -41.96 20.47 -31.30
CA ARG A 571 -43.21 20.09 -30.61
C ARG A 571 -44.47 20.59 -31.38
N PRO A 572 -45.67 19.96 -31.23
CA PRO A 572 -46.49 20.25 -30.03
C PRO A 572 -47.40 19.14 -29.46
N ASN A 573 -47.46 19.13 -28.12
CA ASN A 573 -48.61 18.97 -27.22
C ASN A 573 -49.95 18.30 -27.68
N SER A 574 -50.31 17.16 -27.08
CA SER A 574 -51.64 16.89 -26.43
C SER A 574 -51.73 15.44 -25.92
N GLY A 575 -52.26 15.22 -24.70
CA GLY A 575 -52.56 13.87 -24.19
C GLY A 575 -52.47 13.75 -22.65
N LYS A 576 -53.58 13.43 -21.99
CA LYS A 576 -53.63 13.21 -20.52
C LYS A 576 -53.31 11.75 -20.18
N ALA A 577 -52.34 11.52 -19.31
CA ALA A 577 -52.13 10.23 -18.64
C ALA A 577 -51.67 10.46 -17.19
N ILE A 578 -52.03 9.54 -16.29
CA ILE A 578 -51.72 9.63 -14.86
C ILE A 578 -50.39 8.90 -14.60
N ASN A 579 -49.35 9.64 -14.19
CA ASN A 579 -48.07 9.04 -13.81
C ASN A 579 -48.16 8.43 -12.40
N THR A 580 -48.57 7.17 -12.31
CA THR A 580 -48.14 6.28 -11.22
C THR A 580 -46.71 5.79 -11.51
N PRO A 581 -45.82 5.70 -10.51
CA PRO A 581 -44.47 5.18 -10.72
C PRO A 581 -44.52 3.66 -10.92
N VAL A 582 -44.20 3.21 -12.15
CA VAL A 582 -44.03 1.79 -12.48
C VAL A 582 -42.73 1.29 -11.85
N ASN A 583 -42.81 0.77 -10.62
CA ASN A 583 -41.89 -0.21 -10.02
C ASN A 583 -42.37 -0.60 -8.61
N THR A 584 -43.48 -1.34 -8.52
CA THR A 584 -43.98 -1.92 -7.26
C THR A 584 -43.90 -3.44 -7.31
N SER A 585 -43.04 -4.02 -6.47
CA SER A 585 -43.06 -5.46 -6.20
C SER A 585 -44.41 -5.90 -5.64
N SER A 586 -44.81 -7.15 -5.88
CA SER A 586 -46.01 -7.77 -5.28
C SER A 586 -46.04 -7.65 -3.75
N ILE A 587 -44.86 -7.63 -3.12
CA ILE A 587 -44.68 -7.40 -1.68
C ILE A 587 -45.16 -6.00 -1.26
N SER A 588 -44.93 -4.97 -2.08
CA SER A 588 -45.39 -3.60 -1.82
C SER A 588 -46.91 -3.48 -1.88
N ALA A 589 -47.55 -4.18 -2.82
CA ALA A 589 -49.01 -4.24 -2.90
C ALA A 589 -49.62 -4.95 -1.67
N TYR A 590 -49.03 -6.06 -1.23
CA TYR A 590 -49.46 -6.78 -0.02
C TYR A 590 -49.31 -5.91 1.25
N LEU A 591 -48.21 -5.16 1.38
CA LEU A 591 -48.01 -4.22 2.49
C LEU A 591 -48.98 -3.04 2.48
N GLN A 592 -49.36 -2.53 1.29
CA GLN A 592 -50.40 -1.51 1.16
C GLN A 592 -51.79 -2.05 1.54
N LEU A 593 -52.15 -3.27 1.11
CA LEU A 593 -53.40 -3.92 1.52
C LEU A 593 -53.46 -4.15 3.04
N LYS A 594 -52.36 -4.57 3.66
CA LYS A 594 -52.25 -4.72 5.12
C LYS A 594 -52.37 -3.38 5.87
N LYS A 595 -51.80 -2.29 5.33
CA LYS A 595 -51.99 -0.93 5.89
C LYS A 595 -53.39 -0.34 5.64
N ALA A 596 -54.11 -0.81 4.61
CA ALA A 596 -55.44 -0.31 4.27
C ALA A 596 -56.58 -0.93 5.11
N GLY A 597 -56.29 -1.83 6.05
CA GLY A 597 -57.26 -2.37 7.01
C GLY A 597 -58.36 -3.27 6.43
N LYS A 598 -58.26 -3.69 5.16
CA LYS A 598 -59.32 -4.43 4.46
C LYS A 598 -59.23 -5.96 4.58
N LEU A 599 -58.99 -6.46 5.79
CA LEU A 599 -59.14 -7.87 6.14
C LEU A 599 -59.79 -8.00 7.52
N ASN A 600 -61.12 -7.89 7.56
CA ASN A 600 -61.91 -8.21 8.75
C ASN A 600 -62.12 -9.73 8.83
N MET A 601 -61.76 -10.32 9.96
CA MET A 601 -62.42 -11.50 10.54
C MET A 601 -62.61 -11.22 12.04
N THR A 602 -63.71 -11.71 12.60
CA THR A 602 -64.35 -11.08 13.76
C THR A 602 -64.56 -12.01 14.94
N ASP A 603 -64.59 -11.38 16.12
CA ASP A 603 -65.24 -11.79 17.37
C ASP A 603 -64.66 -12.95 18.21
N SER A 604 -65.02 -12.88 19.50
CA SER A 604 -64.48 -13.61 20.67
C SER A 604 -65.67 -14.27 21.43
N PRO A 605 -65.61 -14.68 22.73
CA PRO A 605 -64.48 -14.94 23.63
C PRO A 605 -64.51 -16.38 24.27
N PRO A 606 -64.72 -16.66 25.59
CA PRO A 606 -63.71 -17.42 26.36
C PRO A 606 -64.21 -18.65 27.17
N LYS A 607 -63.29 -19.48 27.69
CA LYS A 607 -63.42 -20.20 29.00
C LYS A 607 -62.17 -20.99 29.46
N ASP A 608 -61.76 -20.72 30.70
CA ASP A 608 -61.51 -21.64 31.82
C ASP A 608 -60.94 -23.09 31.64
N LYS A 609 -59.89 -23.36 32.44
CA LYS A 609 -59.60 -24.56 33.27
C LYS A 609 -58.70 -25.72 32.79
N SER A 610 -57.72 -25.99 33.68
CA SER A 610 -57.09 -27.27 34.09
C SER A 610 -56.19 -28.10 33.15
N PHE A 611 -54.92 -28.19 33.58
CA PHE A 611 -53.99 -29.34 33.60
C PHE A 611 -54.61 -30.76 33.51
N PRO A 612 -53.92 -31.75 32.88
CA PRO A 612 -52.72 -32.36 33.50
C PRO A 612 -51.46 -32.47 32.61
N THR A 613 -50.33 -32.78 33.25
CA THR A 613 -48.97 -32.91 32.68
C THR A 613 -48.47 -34.36 32.61
N ARG A 614 -47.82 -34.76 31.51
CA ARG A 614 -46.57 -35.56 31.50
C ARG A 614 -45.86 -35.44 30.12
N PRO A 615 -44.64 -35.98 29.89
CA PRO A 615 -43.55 -35.12 29.42
C PRO A 615 -43.09 -35.43 27.99
N THR A 616 -42.50 -34.44 27.33
CA THR A 616 -41.66 -34.65 26.15
C THR A 616 -40.21 -34.97 26.55
N SER A 617 -39.56 -35.78 25.71
CA SER A 617 -38.12 -36.04 25.75
C SER A 617 -37.31 -34.78 25.48
N GLY A 618 -36.02 -34.80 25.83
CA GLY A 618 -35.12 -33.67 25.60
C GLY A 618 -33.78 -34.11 25.00
N LYS A 619 -33.32 -33.36 24.00
CA LYS A 619 -31.97 -33.28 23.43
C LYS A 619 -31.94 -32.13 22.40
N PRO A 620 -30.78 -31.64 21.93
CA PRO A 620 -29.49 -31.57 22.64
C PRO A 620 -28.94 -30.13 22.73
N HIS A 621 -27.88 -29.92 23.52
CA HIS A 621 -27.13 -28.67 23.55
C HIS A 621 -26.51 -28.34 22.17
N ARG A 622 -26.49 -27.05 21.81
CA ARG A 622 -25.65 -26.51 20.74
C ARG A 622 -24.55 -25.62 21.32
N SER A 623 -23.30 -26.02 21.15
CA SER A 623 -22.11 -25.25 21.57
C SER A 623 -21.90 -23.99 20.70
N PRO A 624 -21.20 -22.96 21.19
CA PRO A 624 -21.17 -21.64 20.56
C PRO A 624 -20.29 -21.57 19.30
N PRO A 625 -20.53 -20.60 18.39
CA PRO A 625 -19.65 -20.35 17.25
C PRO A 625 -18.32 -19.73 17.70
N VAL A 626 -17.22 -20.21 17.14
CA VAL A 626 -15.92 -19.52 17.22
C VAL A 626 -15.94 -18.37 16.21
N HIS A 627 -15.54 -17.17 16.64
CA HIS A 627 -15.30 -16.06 15.72
C HIS A 627 -14.06 -16.33 14.87
N ASN A 628 -14.19 -16.15 13.56
CA ASN A 628 -13.08 -15.94 12.64
C ASN A 628 -13.33 -14.63 11.90
N ASP A 629 -12.27 -13.86 11.67
CA ASP A 629 -12.32 -12.50 11.11
C ASP A 629 -11.64 -12.45 9.74
N GLY A 630 -11.92 -11.40 8.95
CA GLY A 630 -11.18 -11.05 7.73
C GLY A 630 -11.44 -11.93 6.49
N GLY A 631 -12.32 -11.46 5.60
CA GLY A 631 -12.45 -12.01 4.25
C GLY A 631 -13.56 -11.37 3.41
N GLU A 632 -13.20 -10.42 2.53
CA GLU A 632 -14.09 -9.91 1.47
C GLU A 632 -14.27 -10.96 0.35
N ASP A 633 -14.98 -12.05 0.64
CA ASP A 633 -15.33 -13.05 -0.38
C ASP A 633 -16.47 -12.52 -1.26
N TYR A 634 -16.15 -12.19 -2.51
CA TYR A 634 -17.06 -11.58 -3.48
C TYR A 634 -18.02 -12.64 -4.07
N THR A 635 -18.80 -13.26 -3.18
CA THR A 635 -19.68 -14.40 -3.46
C THR A 635 -20.54 -14.13 -4.69
N ARG A 636 -20.17 -14.80 -5.79
CA ARG A 636 -20.75 -14.65 -7.13
C ARG A 636 -22.21 -15.10 -7.08
N LYS A 637 -23.13 -14.16 -6.80
CA LYS A 637 -24.58 -14.40 -6.72
C LYS A 637 -25.03 -15.17 -7.95
N ILE A 638 -25.39 -16.44 -7.74
CA ILE A 638 -25.79 -17.34 -8.81
C ILE A 638 -27.12 -16.80 -9.38
N SER A 639 -27.04 -16.24 -10.58
CA SER A 639 -28.17 -15.69 -11.32
C SER A 639 -28.79 -16.78 -12.18
N TYR A 640 -30.01 -17.16 -11.85
CA TYR A 640 -30.77 -18.19 -12.56
C TYR A 640 -31.56 -17.53 -13.70
N THR A 641 -31.26 -17.85 -14.96
CA THR A 641 -31.95 -17.31 -16.14
C THR A 641 -33.11 -18.20 -16.58
N CYS A 642 -34.24 -17.58 -16.94
CA CYS A 642 -35.32 -18.27 -17.62
C CYS A 642 -35.05 -18.39 -19.12
N GLN A 643 -34.90 -19.60 -19.64
CA GLN A 643 -34.54 -19.87 -21.04
C GLN A 643 -35.58 -19.38 -22.07
N ASN A 644 -36.81 -19.08 -21.64
CA ASN A 644 -37.89 -18.62 -22.53
C ASN A 644 -37.90 -17.10 -22.73
N CYS A 645 -37.42 -16.30 -21.77
CA CYS A 645 -37.48 -14.83 -21.84
C CYS A 645 -36.31 -14.08 -21.16
N ASP A 646 -35.18 -14.75 -20.93
CA ASP A 646 -33.90 -14.26 -20.39
C ASP A 646 -33.95 -13.52 -19.03
N LYS A 647 -35.07 -13.57 -18.31
CA LYS A 647 -35.20 -12.95 -16.98
C LYS A 647 -34.30 -13.66 -15.96
N MET A 648 -33.52 -12.86 -15.22
CA MET A 648 -32.62 -13.31 -14.17
C MET A 648 -33.28 -13.29 -12.79
N TYR A 649 -33.05 -14.34 -12.01
CA TYR A 649 -33.52 -14.54 -10.64
C TYR A 649 -32.35 -14.78 -9.70
N SER A 650 -32.44 -14.29 -8.46
CA SER A 650 -31.38 -14.43 -7.44
C SER A 650 -31.55 -15.66 -6.53
N LYS A 651 -32.60 -16.47 -6.76
CA LYS A 651 -32.91 -17.71 -6.04
C LYS A 651 -33.52 -18.73 -7.02
N PRO A 652 -33.27 -20.05 -6.85
CA PRO A 652 -33.89 -21.08 -7.69
C PRO A 652 -35.42 -21.02 -7.64
N LYS A 653 -35.99 -20.93 -6.43
CA LYS A 653 -37.44 -20.91 -6.20
C LYS A 653 -38.17 -19.77 -6.93
N ASP A 654 -37.50 -18.64 -7.16
CA ASP A 654 -38.10 -17.52 -7.87
C ASP A 654 -38.11 -17.76 -9.40
N LEU A 655 -37.14 -18.53 -9.92
CA LEU A 655 -37.17 -19.06 -11.30
C LEU A 655 -38.22 -20.18 -11.43
N ASP A 656 -38.31 -21.13 -10.49
CA ASP A 656 -39.31 -22.22 -10.53
C ASP A 656 -40.74 -21.66 -10.58
N ILE A 657 -41.01 -20.67 -9.72
CA ILE A 657 -42.27 -19.92 -9.73
C ILE A 657 -42.49 -19.25 -11.09
N HIS A 658 -41.48 -18.60 -11.66
CA HIS A 658 -41.62 -17.96 -12.97
C HIS A 658 -41.88 -18.96 -14.11
N MET A 659 -41.19 -20.10 -14.13
CA MET A 659 -41.37 -21.15 -15.14
C MET A 659 -42.81 -21.68 -15.17
N SER A 660 -43.53 -21.68 -14.04
CA SER A 660 -44.94 -22.08 -13.98
C SER A 660 -45.91 -21.19 -14.77
N TYR A 661 -45.48 -19.99 -15.19
CA TYR A 661 -46.31 -19.06 -15.98
C TYR A 661 -45.56 -18.35 -17.14
N CYS A 662 -44.38 -18.86 -17.56
CA CYS A 662 -43.62 -18.28 -18.67
C CYS A 662 -43.98 -18.97 -20.00
N THR A 663 -44.88 -18.37 -20.77
CA THR A 663 -45.42 -18.91 -22.04
C THR A 663 -44.55 -18.64 -23.28
N GLY A 664 -43.31 -18.17 -23.08
CA GLY A 664 -42.57 -17.36 -24.05
C GLY A 664 -42.64 -15.90 -23.64
#